data_AF-A0A367QMQ1-F1
#
_entry.id   AF-A0A367QMQ1-F1
#
_cell.length_a   1.000
_cell.length_b   1.000
_cell.length_c   1.000
_cell.angle_alpha   90.00
_cell.angle_beta   90.00
_cell.angle_gamma   90.00
#
_symmetry.space_group_name_H-M   'P 1'
#
loop_
_entity.id
_entity.type
_entity.pdbx_description
1 polymer ?
#
loop_
_entity_poly.entity_id
_entity_poly.type
_entity_poly.pdbx_seq_one_letter_code
_entity_poly.pdbx_strand_id
1 'polypeptide(L)'
;MLTITWQEEIASLKQDLKKEIKKISGKSEINIPNHICINNLKSKLERLDEIEKILSIEKYKIAFIGTIGQGKTTAICHLFNLISDFNVSKTIANKSRNVIETKELLSTGGGRTTICEVIIKAAEKTYIEIEPYSVDEMENLIFEFCDYIADKYKDNPQADQKIIISKEVERAIRNITEMKSRYQTISEGDKKKTEIDVAQEEFEKLGLDEFKKLALNNARLESRTTNKIEFDNKKKEQEWIKNTFAAINNVEFKEFAIPRKIYLYVSYDVLSGSNLSQFDSVVDTKGLDENPIRKDLQKYIENQDTICLFVTPFNAAPEANISKLIGYHLASKSKDFHHRFITLVLPKKNEPEKVNECDGDYDIGIQIRKKEIHSTFRNSNLEFFSENILFYDALRYYRDDIVKLNTDIYSKEDVQADKDDFIKAVADVVERRQNILLDEIKNIRASFTRIKNGDALTGSEIKAIENAIQKIKDLEDLSKRVQSFLYQDKGRDKGFVTKYIEYYHNVYPAWNTKHAIHSNFGYYELRNIDIYYDMRVFAEGIDEDEMLKKFTKQPKQELENILNDLTFANESLKTFIPELVIQFNSLYDDFISKVGKAIEDQAKTKLLPRSEDSKFWEALIKEKGKVRPRGETYTDNVCQTLKRELEKEQSLNTFLETQAVKHWKKLVVKILNFFGEI
;
A
#
# COMPACT_ATOMS: atom_id res chain seq x y z
N MET A 1 27.35 32.47 8.66
CA MET A 1 26.34 31.84 7.79
C MET A 1 25.37 31.13 8.70
N LEU A 2 24.10 31.54 8.71
CA LEU A 2 23.08 30.90 9.54
C LEU A 2 22.77 29.52 8.94
N THR A 3 23.05 28.46 9.69
CA THR A 3 22.70 27.08 9.32
C THR A 3 21.18 26.98 9.37
N ILE A 4 20.53 27.02 8.19
CA ILE A 4 19.08 26.82 8.06
C ILE A 4 18.77 25.41 8.58
N THR A 5 17.81 25.28 9.49
CA THR A 5 17.40 23.96 9.99
C THR A 5 16.60 23.22 8.91
N TRP A 6 16.62 21.89 8.93
CA TRP A 6 15.83 21.10 7.97
C TRP A 6 14.32 21.44 8.03
N GLN A 7 13.83 21.89 9.19
CA GLN A 7 12.45 22.34 9.39
C GLN A 7 12.12 23.58 8.54
N GLU A 8 12.98 24.60 8.60
CA GLU A 8 12.86 25.80 7.78
C GLU A 8 12.96 25.45 6.29
N GLU A 9 13.85 24.52 5.95
CA GLU A 9 14.05 24.05 4.58
C GLU A 9 12.78 23.39 4.02
N ILE A 10 12.20 22.44 4.76
CA ILE A 10 10.96 21.76 4.39
C ILE A 10 9.81 22.78 4.32
N ALA A 11 9.65 23.66 5.31
CA ALA A 11 8.57 24.63 5.34
C ALA A 11 8.60 25.57 4.12
N SER A 12 9.79 26.09 3.79
CA SER A 12 9.99 26.91 2.59
C SER A 12 9.64 26.13 1.32
N LEU A 13 10.13 24.90 1.18
CA LEU A 13 9.90 24.10 -0.02
C LEU A 13 8.42 23.71 -0.17
N LYS A 14 7.72 23.38 0.92
CA LYS A 14 6.28 23.12 0.92
C LYS A 14 5.50 24.36 0.49
N GLN A 15 5.87 25.55 0.95
CA GLN A 15 5.25 26.80 0.54
C GLN A 15 5.43 27.05 -0.96
N ASP A 16 6.64 26.86 -1.47
CA ASP A 16 6.97 27.03 -2.88
C ASP A 16 6.22 26.04 -3.78
N LEU A 17 6.17 24.76 -3.39
CA LEU A 17 5.39 23.73 -4.07
C LEU A 17 3.90 24.10 -4.13
N LYS A 18 3.30 24.50 -2.99
CA LYS A 18 1.89 24.93 -2.92
C LYS A 18 1.61 26.15 -3.80
N LYS A 19 2.54 27.11 -3.86
CA LYS A 19 2.43 28.30 -4.70
C LYS A 19 2.48 27.95 -6.18
N GLU A 20 3.39 27.07 -6.59
CA GLU A 20 3.50 26.65 -7.99
C GLU A 20 2.30 25.81 -8.43
N ILE A 21 1.79 24.91 -7.57
CA ILE A 21 0.54 24.16 -7.83
C ILE A 21 -0.60 25.15 -8.10
N LYS A 22 -0.81 26.15 -7.22
CA LYS A 22 -1.86 27.17 -7.41
C LYS A 22 -1.67 27.95 -8.72
N LYS A 23 -0.44 28.29 -9.08
CA LYS A 23 -0.12 29.00 -10.32
C LYS A 23 -0.45 28.17 -11.56
N ILE A 24 -0.15 26.87 -11.57
CA ILE A 24 -0.47 25.99 -12.70
C ILE A 24 -1.98 25.73 -12.77
N SER A 25 -2.63 25.47 -11.64
CA SER A 25 -4.09 25.25 -11.57
C SER A 25 -4.92 26.49 -11.86
N GLY A 26 -4.37 27.70 -11.69
CA GLY A 26 -5.07 28.96 -11.98
C GLY A 26 -5.16 29.32 -13.46
N LYS A 27 -4.57 28.51 -14.37
CA LYS A 27 -4.76 28.65 -15.82
C LYS A 27 -6.16 28.14 -16.19
N SER A 28 -6.85 28.83 -17.10
CA SER A 28 -8.28 28.64 -17.42
C SER A 28 -8.67 27.23 -17.86
N GLU A 29 -7.74 26.45 -18.41
CA GLU A 29 -7.93 25.03 -18.73
C GLU A 29 -6.66 24.23 -18.34
N ILE A 30 -6.85 23.14 -17.60
CA ILE A 30 -5.76 22.22 -17.25
C ILE A 30 -5.57 21.27 -18.44
N ASN A 31 -4.39 21.30 -19.04
CA ASN A 31 -4.00 20.37 -20.10
C ASN A 31 -3.24 19.16 -19.52
N ILE A 32 -3.05 18.12 -20.34
CA ILE A 32 -2.39 16.87 -19.97
C ILE A 32 -0.99 17.09 -19.34
N PRO A 33 -0.08 17.89 -19.95
CA PRO A 33 1.21 18.20 -19.32
C PRO A 33 1.08 18.84 -17.94
N ASN A 34 0.21 19.86 -17.79
CA ASN A 34 0.01 20.56 -16.53
C ASN A 34 -0.57 19.64 -15.45
N HIS A 35 -1.47 18.71 -15.80
CA HIS A 35 -2.03 17.72 -14.87
C HIS A 35 -0.95 16.79 -14.31
N ILE A 36 -0.08 16.26 -15.18
CA ILE A 36 1.06 15.43 -14.76
C ILE A 36 1.99 16.23 -13.82
N CYS A 37 2.29 17.49 -14.19
CA CYS A 37 3.10 18.38 -13.35
C CYS A 37 2.50 18.58 -11.96
N ILE A 38 1.21 18.90 -11.87
CA ILE A 38 0.51 19.13 -10.60
C ILE A 38 0.56 17.88 -9.72
N ASN A 39 0.30 16.70 -10.27
CA ASN A 39 0.34 15.46 -9.48
C ASN A 39 1.75 15.12 -9.01
N ASN A 40 2.78 15.36 -9.84
CA ASN A 40 4.17 15.21 -9.42
C ASN A 40 4.52 16.15 -8.26
N LEU A 41 4.09 17.42 -8.31
CA LEU A 41 4.29 18.39 -7.23
C LEU A 41 3.52 18.00 -5.95
N LYS A 42 2.30 17.48 -6.07
CA LYS A 42 1.51 16.97 -4.93
C LYS A 42 2.18 15.77 -4.26
N SER A 43 2.63 14.79 -5.03
CA SER A 43 3.36 13.63 -4.50
C SER A 43 4.63 14.04 -3.75
N LYS A 44 5.36 15.05 -4.24
CA LYS A 44 6.51 15.62 -3.50
C LYS A 44 6.10 16.31 -2.20
N LEU A 45 4.97 17.00 -2.19
CA LEU A 45 4.45 17.64 -0.99
C LEU A 45 4.11 16.59 0.09
N GLU A 46 3.41 15.52 -0.30
CA GLU A 46 3.10 14.39 0.57
C GLU A 46 4.38 13.73 1.10
N ARG A 47 5.39 13.53 0.24
CA ARG A 47 6.67 12.98 0.66
C ARG A 47 7.40 13.87 1.66
N LEU A 48 7.35 15.20 1.51
CA LEU A 48 7.92 16.12 2.50
C LEU A 48 7.15 16.09 3.83
N ASP A 49 5.84 15.83 3.83
CA ASP A 49 5.06 15.60 5.06
C ASP A 49 5.53 14.32 5.78
N GLU A 50 5.82 13.26 5.04
CA GLU A 50 6.39 12.03 5.60
C GLU A 50 7.79 12.23 6.16
N ILE A 51 8.69 12.86 5.40
CA ILE A 51 10.08 13.12 5.83
C ILE A 51 10.10 13.96 7.10
N GLU A 52 9.27 15.01 7.19
CA GLU A 52 9.17 15.85 8.39
C GLU A 52 8.72 15.04 9.61
N LYS A 53 7.72 14.16 9.47
CA LYS A 53 7.29 13.28 10.55
C LYS A 53 8.42 12.35 11.01
N ILE A 54 9.22 11.83 10.09
CA ILE A 54 10.32 10.93 10.41
C ILE A 54 11.47 11.65 11.12
N LEU A 55 11.88 12.82 10.62
CA LEU A 55 12.95 13.63 11.20
C LEU A 55 12.57 14.23 12.56
N SER A 56 11.28 14.34 12.86
CA SER A 56 10.76 14.79 14.16
C SER A 56 10.79 13.72 15.25
N ILE A 57 11.22 12.49 14.95
CA ILE A 57 11.28 11.41 15.94
C ILE A 57 12.50 11.63 16.84
N GLU A 58 12.25 11.97 18.11
CA GLU A 58 13.33 12.21 19.09
C GLU A 58 13.93 10.92 19.64
N LYS A 59 13.07 9.94 19.96
CA LYS A 59 13.49 8.64 20.50
C LYS A 59 12.83 7.51 19.76
N TYR A 60 13.63 6.49 19.46
CA TYR A 60 13.20 5.30 18.76
C TYR A 60 12.86 4.16 19.72
N LYS A 61 11.95 3.29 19.29
CA LYS A 61 11.77 1.96 19.88
C LYS A 61 12.81 1.01 19.32
N ILE A 62 13.38 0.15 20.15
CA ILE A 62 14.26 -0.93 19.69
C ILE A 62 13.52 -2.25 19.85
N ALA A 63 13.20 -2.91 18.73
CA ALA A 63 12.49 -4.18 18.74
C ALA A 63 13.41 -5.37 18.43
N PHE A 64 13.58 -6.27 19.38
CA PHE A 64 14.35 -7.51 19.23
C PHE A 64 13.44 -8.63 18.70
N ILE A 65 13.67 -9.01 17.44
CA ILE A 65 12.85 -9.99 16.70
C ILE A 65 13.70 -11.21 16.38
N GLY A 66 13.28 -12.40 16.80
CA GLY A 66 14.09 -13.61 16.62
C GLY A 66 13.40 -14.89 17.05
N THR A 67 13.90 -16.02 16.58
CA THR A 67 13.35 -17.35 16.93
C THR A 67 13.48 -17.63 18.43
N ILE A 68 12.65 -18.57 18.90
CA ILE A 68 12.64 -18.99 20.31
C ILE A 68 14.01 -19.57 20.69
N GLY A 69 14.52 -19.18 21.87
CA GLY A 69 15.74 -19.78 22.43
C GLY A 69 17.07 -19.22 21.91
N GLN A 70 17.05 -18.19 21.06
CA GLN A 70 18.29 -17.59 20.53
C GLN A 70 18.99 -16.62 21.47
N GLY A 71 18.41 -16.30 22.64
CA GLY A 71 19.05 -15.44 23.63
C GLY A 71 18.63 -13.97 23.59
N LYS A 72 17.49 -13.63 22.96
CA LYS A 72 16.95 -12.24 22.92
C LYS A 72 16.87 -11.58 24.30
N THR A 73 16.13 -12.20 25.21
CA THR A 73 15.93 -11.68 26.58
C THR A 73 17.25 -11.56 27.34
N THR A 74 18.18 -12.50 27.15
CA THR A 74 19.54 -12.43 27.72
C THR A 74 20.29 -11.22 27.16
N ALA A 75 20.34 -11.05 25.84
CA ALA A 75 21.00 -9.90 25.21
C ALA A 75 20.42 -8.58 25.71
N ILE A 76 19.10 -8.44 25.77
CA ILE A 76 18.41 -7.26 26.32
C ILE A 76 18.84 -7.00 27.75
N CYS A 77 18.82 -8.02 28.61
CA CYS A 77 19.13 -7.83 30.02
C CYS A 77 20.56 -7.36 30.26
N HIS A 78 21.53 -7.96 29.57
CA HIS A 78 22.92 -7.59 29.70
C HIS A 78 23.21 -6.23 29.08
N LEU A 79 22.66 -5.94 27.89
CA LEU A 79 22.89 -4.68 27.17
C LEU A 79 22.35 -3.46 27.94
N PHE A 80 21.19 -3.59 28.59
CA PHE A 80 20.52 -2.48 29.27
C PHE A 80 20.64 -2.51 30.80
N ASN A 81 21.61 -3.25 31.35
CA ASN A 81 21.88 -3.37 32.80
C ASN A 81 20.69 -3.89 33.62
N LEU A 82 19.81 -4.72 33.04
CA LEU A 82 18.77 -5.46 33.76
C LEU A 82 19.35 -6.78 34.30
N ILE A 83 20.45 -6.66 35.03
CA ILE A 83 21.18 -7.75 35.68
C ILE A 83 21.52 -7.35 37.12
N SER A 84 21.66 -8.32 38.01
CA SER A 84 22.13 -8.08 39.38
C SER A 84 22.80 -9.34 39.95
N ASP A 85 23.60 -9.15 41.00
CA ASP A 85 24.30 -10.22 41.69
C ASP A 85 23.40 -10.86 42.76
N PHE A 86 23.19 -12.16 42.65
CA PHE A 86 22.37 -12.94 43.58
C PHE A 86 23.17 -14.08 44.21
N ASN A 87 22.83 -14.42 45.45
CA ASN A 87 23.33 -15.64 46.09
C ASN A 87 22.59 -16.86 45.52
N VAL A 88 23.35 -17.82 44.98
CA VAL A 88 22.83 -19.03 44.35
C VAL A 88 23.52 -20.23 44.96
N SER A 89 22.73 -21.27 45.25
CA SER A 89 23.26 -22.55 45.72
C SER A 89 23.65 -23.40 44.50
N LYS A 90 24.94 -23.68 44.30
CA LYS A 90 25.44 -24.62 43.28
C LYS A 90 26.00 -25.89 43.92
N THR A 91 25.69 -27.03 43.34
CA THR A 91 26.32 -28.30 43.71
C THR A 91 27.65 -28.44 42.99
N ILE A 92 28.75 -28.25 43.71
CA ILE A 92 30.11 -28.41 43.20
C ILE A 92 30.73 -29.60 43.94
N ALA A 93 31.15 -30.63 43.21
CA ALA A 93 31.74 -31.85 43.77
C ALA A 93 30.88 -32.48 44.91
N ASN A 94 29.58 -32.71 44.64
CA ASN A 94 28.61 -33.27 45.58
C ASN A 94 28.39 -32.48 46.89
N LYS A 95 28.82 -31.22 46.97
CA LYS A 95 28.53 -30.31 48.08
C LYS A 95 27.82 -29.07 47.58
N SER A 96 26.74 -28.69 48.27
CA SER A 96 26.02 -27.45 48.01
C SER A 96 26.84 -26.27 48.53
N ARG A 97 27.18 -25.32 47.67
CA ARG A 97 27.91 -24.10 48.05
C ARG A 97 27.13 -22.88 47.58
N ASN A 98 27.06 -21.87 48.44
CA ASN A 98 26.53 -20.56 48.07
C ASN A 98 27.60 -19.80 47.29
N VAL A 99 27.26 -19.39 46.07
CA VAL A 99 28.09 -18.60 45.18
C VAL A 99 27.32 -17.37 44.73
N ILE A 100 28.04 -16.28 44.46
CA ILE A 100 27.44 -15.06 43.89
C ILE A 100 27.50 -15.21 42.37
N GLU A 101 26.34 -15.13 41.74
CA GLU A 101 26.17 -15.20 40.29
C GLU A 101 25.38 -13.98 39.82
N THR A 102 25.87 -13.33 38.77
CA THR A 102 25.15 -12.29 38.05
C THR A 102 24.01 -12.94 37.28
N LYS A 103 22.77 -12.51 37.53
CA LYS A 103 21.58 -13.05 36.86
C LYS A 103 20.74 -11.93 36.28
N GLU A 104 20.02 -12.27 35.22
CA GLU A 104 19.04 -11.40 34.60
C GLU A 104 17.85 -11.15 35.53
N LEU A 105 17.25 -9.96 35.37
CA LEU A 105 16.02 -9.57 36.06
C LEU A 105 14.77 -10.06 35.33
N LEU A 106 14.85 -10.33 34.03
CA LEU A 106 13.78 -10.97 33.28
C LEU A 106 13.98 -12.49 33.28
N SER A 107 12.89 -13.24 33.08
CA SER A 107 12.90 -14.71 33.04
C SER A 107 13.67 -15.24 31.83
N THR A 108 14.94 -15.61 32.02
CA THR A 108 15.82 -16.24 31.02
C THR A 108 15.93 -17.76 31.22
N GLY A 109 16.16 -18.54 30.14
CA GLY A 109 16.26 -20.00 30.20
C GLY A 109 16.32 -20.69 28.82
N GLY A 110 16.45 -22.02 28.80
CA GLY A 110 16.71 -22.86 27.61
C GLY A 110 15.62 -22.90 26.52
N GLY A 111 14.71 -21.92 26.50
CA GLY A 111 13.62 -21.77 25.53
C GLY A 111 12.25 -21.62 26.18
N ARG A 112 11.35 -20.88 25.53
CA ARG A 112 9.93 -20.73 25.91
C ARG A 112 9.69 -20.19 27.33
N THR A 113 10.49 -19.21 27.75
CA THR A 113 10.36 -18.59 29.07
C THR A 113 9.36 -17.43 29.05
N THR A 114 9.42 -16.54 28.06
CA THR A 114 8.54 -15.35 27.97
C THR A 114 7.19 -15.68 27.37
N ILE A 115 6.10 -15.43 28.10
CA ILE A 115 4.73 -15.76 27.66
C ILE A 115 4.21 -14.86 26.54
N CYS A 116 4.60 -13.60 26.56
CA CYS A 116 4.11 -12.58 25.63
C CYS A 116 5.18 -11.52 25.34
N GLU A 117 4.81 -10.49 24.58
CA GLU A 117 5.68 -9.36 24.29
C GLU A 117 5.95 -8.53 25.56
N VAL A 118 7.21 -8.09 25.73
CA VAL A 118 7.64 -7.27 26.87
C VAL A 118 8.16 -5.93 26.37
N ILE A 119 7.63 -4.84 26.89
CA ILE A 119 8.07 -3.47 26.61
C ILE A 119 8.73 -2.90 27.87
N ILE A 120 9.98 -2.47 27.74
CA ILE A 120 10.80 -1.98 28.84
C ILE A 120 11.02 -0.48 28.64
N LYS A 121 10.74 0.30 29.69
CA LYS A 121 10.86 1.76 29.69
C LYS A 121 11.61 2.26 30.92
N ALA A 122 12.40 3.32 30.73
CA ALA A 122 12.94 4.08 31.85
C ALA A 122 11.83 4.96 32.44
N ALA A 123 11.76 5.06 33.75
CA ALA A 123 10.77 5.84 34.48
C ALA A 123 11.35 6.37 35.79
N GLU A 124 10.62 7.26 36.45
CA GLU A 124 11.00 7.73 37.80
C GLU A 124 10.83 6.65 38.87
N LYS A 125 9.85 5.76 38.69
CA LYS A 125 9.53 4.69 39.65
C LYS A 125 9.38 3.37 38.93
N THR A 126 9.78 2.29 39.59
CA THR A 126 9.60 0.94 39.07
C THR A 126 8.18 0.43 39.30
N TYR A 127 7.56 -0.09 38.24
CA TYR A 127 6.29 -0.80 38.30
C TYR A 127 6.13 -1.72 37.08
N ILE A 128 5.25 -2.71 37.20
CA ILE A 128 4.86 -3.59 36.10
C ILE A 128 3.38 -3.39 35.81
N GLU A 129 3.05 -3.21 34.54
CA GLU A 129 1.68 -3.13 34.04
C GLU A 129 1.49 -4.22 32.98
N ILE A 130 0.29 -4.78 32.88
CA ILE A 130 -0.06 -5.76 31.85
C ILE A 130 -1.23 -5.29 31.00
N GLU A 131 -1.19 -5.66 29.73
CA GLU A 131 -2.37 -5.72 28.87
C GLU A 131 -2.93 -7.15 29.00
N PRO A 132 -4.05 -7.35 29.73
CA PRO A 132 -4.61 -8.70 29.92
C PRO A 132 -5.37 -9.18 28.69
N TYR A 133 -5.51 -10.49 28.53
CA TYR A 133 -6.57 -11.06 27.68
C TYR A 133 -7.95 -10.71 28.25
N SER A 134 -8.95 -10.52 27.39
CA SER A 134 -10.34 -10.34 27.83
C SER A 134 -10.87 -11.62 28.49
N VAL A 135 -11.99 -11.52 29.22
CA VAL A 135 -12.64 -12.70 29.83
C VAL A 135 -12.99 -13.72 28.75
N ASP A 136 -13.61 -13.30 27.65
CA ASP A 136 -13.95 -14.18 26.53
C ASP A 136 -12.71 -14.84 25.90
N GLU A 137 -11.62 -14.09 25.71
CA GLU A 137 -10.36 -14.63 25.19
C GLU A 137 -9.76 -15.66 26.18
N MET A 138 -9.83 -15.38 27.47
CA MET A 138 -9.39 -16.27 28.55
C MET A 138 -10.19 -17.58 28.60
N GLU A 139 -11.52 -17.51 28.47
CA GLU A 139 -12.38 -18.68 28.41
C GLU A 139 -12.02 -19.56 27.20
N ASN A 140 -11.85 -18.94 26.03
CA ASN A 140 -11.45 -19.65 24.82
C ASN A 140 -10.09 -20.34 24.97
N LEU A 141 -9.08 -19.67 25.54
CA LEU A 141 -7.78 -20.28 25.83
C LEU A 141 -7.90 -21.49 26.76
N ILE A 142 -8.73 -21.40 27.80
CA ILE A 142 -8.97 -22.51 28.73
C ILE A 142 -9.65 -23.68 28.02
N PHE A 143 -10.65 -23.40 27.17
CA PHE A 143 -11.32 -24.44 26.39
C PHE A 143 -10.40 -25.11 25.38
N GLU A 144 -9.58 -24.35 24.65
CA GLU A 144 -8.55 -24.89 23.76
C GLU A 144 -7.56 -25.79 24.51
N PHE A 145 -7.17 -25.42 25.73
CA PHE A 145 -6.36 -26.29 26.59
C PHE A 145 -7.09 -27.57 26.98
N CYS A 146 -8.37 -27.48 27.36
CA CYS A 146 -9.15 -28.68 27.71
C CYS A 146 -9.30 -29.62 26.51
N ASP A 147 -9.59 -29.07 25.34
CA ASP A 147 -9.68 -29.83 24.10
C ASP A 147 -8.33 -30.43 23.73
N TYR A 148 -7.23 -29.68 23.86
CA TYR A 148 -5.86 -30.18 23.69
C TYR A 148 -5.55 -31.38 24.58
N ILE A 149 -5.90 -31.33 25.88
CA ILE A 149 -5.70 -32.47 26.79
C ILE A 149 -6.55 -33.67 26.34
N ALA A 150 -7.81 -33.45 25.99
CA ALA A 150 -8.67 -34.53 25.53
C ALA A 150 -8.15 -35.19 24.23
N ASP A 151 -7.65 -34.39 23.28
CA ASP A 151 -7.13 -34.84 21.99
C ASP A 151 -5.77 -35.56 22.13
N LYS A 152 -4.94 -35.12 23.09
CA LYS A 152 -3.65 -35.75 23.39
C LYS A 152 -3.79 -37.15 23.98
N TYR A 153 -4.86 -37.41 24.73
CA TYR A 153 -5.04 -38.67 25.49
C TYR A 153 -6.22 -39.54 25.01
N LYS A 154 -6.99 -39.10 24.02
CA LYS A 154 -7.86 -39.99 23.22
C LYS A 154 -7.03 -40.59 22.09
N ASP A 155 -6.86 -41.92 22.09
CA ASP A 155 -6.32 -42.67 20.94
C ASP A 155 -7.32 -42.58 19.77
N ASN A 156 -7.29 -41.49 19.00
CA ASN A 156 -8.12 -41.31 17.82
C ASN A 156 -7.25 -41.19 16.55
N PRO A 157 -7.00 -42.30 15.83
CA PRO A 157 -6.13 -42.33 14.65
C PRO A 157 -6.63 -41.55 13.43
N GLN A 158 -7.85 -40.97 13.48
CA GLN A 158 -8.51 -40.28 12.36
C GLN A 158 -8.66 -38.76 12.53
N ALA A 159 -8.08 -38.16 13.57
CA ALA A 159 -8.09 -36.70 13.72
C ALA A 159 -6.99 -36.07 12.83
N ASP A 160 -7.38 -35.56 11.66
CA ASP A 160 -6.46 -34.94 10.69
C ASP A 160 -5.82 -33.62 11.18
N GLN A 161 -6.26 -33.06 12.32
CA GLN A 161 -5.70 -31.85 12.91
C GLN A 161 -5.61 -31.99 14.44
N LYS A 162 -4.41 -32.27 14.96
CA LYS A 162 -4.13 -32.17 16.40
C LYS A 162 -4.13 -30.71 16.82
N ILE A 163 -4.85 -30.39 17.89
CA ILE A 163 -4.79 -29.06 18.51
C ILE A 163 -3.37 -28.85 19.04
N ILE A 164 -2.74 -27.70 18.74
CA ILE A 164 -1.40 -27.36 19.21
C ILE A 164 -1.46 -26.07 20.00
N ILE A 165 -1.09 -26.14 21.28
CA ILE A 165 -0.90 -24.97 22.15
C ILE A 165 0.59 -24.74 22.39
N SER A 166 1.01 -23.48 22.45
CA SER A 166 2.39 -23.14 22.83
C SER A 166 2.65 -23.51 24.29
N LYS A 167 3.86 -24.00 24.62
CA LYS A 167 4.21 -24.44 25.99
C LYS A 167 4.07 -23.30 27.01
N GLU A 168 4.29 -22.07 26.59
CA GLU A 168 4.15 -20.88 27.43
C GLU A 168 2.70 -20.64 27.84
N VAL A 169 1.78 -20.74 26.87
CA VAL A 169 0.34 -20.63 27.10
C VAL A 169 -0.17 -21.81 27.92
N GLU A 170 0.28 -23.04 27.62
CA GLU A 170 -0.05 -24.23 28.42
C GLU A 170 0.36 -24.03 29.89
N ARG A 171 1.60 -23.61 30.15
CA ARG A 171 2.10 -23.35 31.50
C ARG A 171 1.25 -22.32 32.24
N ALA A 172 0.88 -21.25 31.55
CA ALA A 172 0.06 -20.18 32.13
C ALA A 172 -1.37 -20.65 32.46
N ILE A 173 -2.00 -21.39 31.54
CA ILE A 173 -3.35 -21.94 31.76
C ILE A 173 -3.33 -22.92 32.92
N ARG A 174 -2.37 -23.85 32.98
CA ARG A 174 -2.22 -24.79 34.10
C ARG A 174 -2.04 -24.07 35.45
N ASN A 175 -1.35 -22.93 35.46
CA ASN A 175 -1.20 -22.13 36.67
C ASN A 175 -2.51 -21.43 37.06
N ILE A 176 -3.27 -20.92 36.08
CA ILE A 176 -4.57 -20.30 36.32
C ILE A 176 -5.63 -21.30 36.79
N THR A 177 -5.70 -22.48 36.17
CA THR A 177 -6.71 -23.50 36.46
C THR A 177 -6.33 -24.40 37.63
N GLU A 178 -5.19 -24.15 38.26
CA GLU A 178 -4.61 -24.94 39.36
C GLU A 178 -4.35 -26.42 38.98
N MET A 179 -4.08 -26.70 37.69
CA MET A 179 -3.86 -28.04 37.10
C MET A 179 -2.40 -28.34 36.75
N LYS A 180 -1.47 -28.01 37.66
CA LYS A 180 -0.03 -28.27 37.47
C LYS A 180 0.28 -29.76 37.63
N SER A 181 1.22 -30.29 36.83
CA SER A 181 1.76 -31.64 37.05
C SER A 181 2.35 -31.75 38.46
N ARG A 182 2.15 -32.91 39.10
CA ARG A 182 2.75 -33.25 40.40
C ARG A 182 3.74 -34.41 40.23
N TYR A 183 4.79 -34.43 41.05
CA TYR A 183 5.77 -35.50 41.05
C TYR A 183 5.64 -36.35 42.31
N GLN A 184 5.50 -37.66 42.14
CA GLN A 184 5.43 -38.62 43.25
C GLN A 184 6.66 -39.51 43.26
N THR A 185 7.22 -39.75 44.44
CA THR A 185 8.33 -40.70 44.63
C THR A 185 7.78 -42.12 44.64
N ILE A 186 8.38 -43.02 43.86
CA ILE A 186 7.90 -44.38 43.64
C ILE A 186 8.05 -45.25 44.90
N SER A 187 9.07 -45.02 45.72
CA SER A 187 9.29 -45.69 47.02
C SER A 187 10.24 -44.87 47.92
N GLU A 188 10.18 -45.04 49.25
CA GLU A 188 11.12 -44.40 50.18
C GLU A 188 12.55 -44.90 49.93
N GLY A 189 13.39 -44.06 49.33
CA GLY A 189 14.79 -44.34 49.00
C GLY A 189 15.15 -44.20 47.52
N ASP A 190 14.16 -44.14 46.63
CA ASP A 190 14.38 -44.01 45.19
C ASP A 190 14.59 -42.56 44.73
N LYS A 191 15.54 -42.34 43.81
CA LYS A 191 15.75 -41.05 43.14
C LYS A 191 14.80 -40.82 41.95
N LYS A 192 14.05 -41.83 41.52
CA LYS A 192 13.10 -41.75 40.41
C LYS A 192 11.75 -41.21 40.88
N LYS A 193 11.31 -40.13 40.24
CA LYS A 193 9.99 -39.51 40.44
C LYS A 193 9.11 -39.77 39.21
N THR A 194 7.86 -40.16 39.43
CA THR A 194 6.86 -40.27 38.37
C THR A 194 6.10 -38.95 38.27
N GLU A 195 5.90 -38.46 37.05
CA GLU A 195 5.06 -37.30 36.78
C GLU A 195 3.59 -37.73 36.66
N ILE A 196 2.72 -37.00 37.34
CA ILE A 196 1.27 -37.18 37.29
C ILE A 196 0.68 -35.89 36.71
N ASP A 197 0.03 -36.00 35.54
CA ASP A 197 -0.66 -34.88 34.90
C ASP A 197 -2.07 -34.72 35.49
N VAL A 198 -2.24 -33.74 36.36
CA VAL A 198 -3.52 -33.45 37.05
C VAL A 198 -4.64 -33.12 36.06
N ALA A 199 -4.33 -32.47 34.94
CA ALA A 199 -5.32 -32.15 33.92
C ALA A 199 -5.86 -33.41 33.24
N GLN A 200 -4.99 -34.40 33.02
CA GLN A 200 -5.37 -35.71 32.50
C GLN A 200 -6.24 -36.48 33.49
N GLU A 201 -5.84 -36.55 34.77
CA GLU A 201 -6.62 -37.25 35.81
C GLU A 201 -8.04 -36.70 35.94
N GLU A 202 -8.20 -35.36 35.95
CA GLU A 202 -9.52 -34.73 36.05
C GLU A 202 -10.35 -34.93 34.77
N PHE A 203 -9.72 -34.89 33.60
CA PHE A 203 -10.39 -35.19 32.33
C PHE A 203 -10.93 -36.63 32.28
N GLU A 204 -10.11 -37.63 32.62
CA GLU A 204 -10.49 -39.05 32.62
C GLU A 204 -11.64 -39.33 33.61
N LYS A 205 -11.67 -38.60 34.73
CA LYS A 205 -12.67 -38.74 35.78
C LYS A 205 -14.01 -38.07 35.44
N LEU A 206 -13.99 -36.89 34.82
CA LEU A 206 -15.19 -36.04 34.65
C LEU A 206 -15.77 -36.07 33.24
N GLY A 207 -14.96 -36.42 32.23
CA GLY A 207 -15.28 -36.18 30.83
C GLY A 207 -15.14 -34.70 30.42
N LEU A 208 -15.20 -34.43 29.12
CA LEU A 208 -14.80 -33.13 28.55
C LEU A 208 -15.64 -31.94 29.05
N ASP A 209 -16.97 -32.06 29.07
CA ASP A 209 -17.85 -30.93 29.39
C ASP A 209 -17.71 -30.50 30.86
N GLU A 210 -17.68 -31.46 31.79
CA GLU A 210 -17.50 -31.17 33.21
C GLU A 210 -16.05 -30.76 33.53
N PHE A 211 -15.06 -31.29 32.80
CA PHE A 211 -13.68 -30.84 32.88
C PHE A 211 -13.52 -29.37 32.47
N LYS A 212 -14.18 -28.93 31.37
CA LYS A 212 -14.21 -27.52 30.96
C LYS A 212 -14.81 -26.62 32.03
N LYS A 213 -15.93 -27.04 32.64
CA LYS A 213 -16.56 -26.30 33.75
C LYS A 213 -15.65 -26.22 34.98
N LEU A 214 -14.98 -27.32 35.35
CA LEU A 214 -14.01 -27.33 36.45
C LEU A 214 -12.85 -26.37 36.18
N ALA A 215 -12.28 -26.41 34.99
CA ALA A 215 -11.17 -25.54 34.59
C ALA A 215 -11.55 -24.05 34.69
N LEU A 216 -12.72 -23.66 34.17
CA LEU A 216 -13.25 -22.30 34.28
C LEU A 216 -13.49 -21.86 35.72
N ASN A 217 -14.12 -22.73 36.53
CA ASN A 217 -14.39 -22.43 37.94
C ASN A 217 -13.09 -22.21 38.73
N ASN A 218 -12.07 -23.03 38.48
CA ASN A 218 -10.75 -22.87 39.11
C ASN A 218 -10.03 -21.61 38.65
N ALA A 219 -10.22 -21.20 37.40
CA ALA A 219 -9.59 -20.02 36.84
C ALA A 219 -10.01 -18.71 37.53
N ARG A 220 -11.23 -18.67 38.10
CA ARG A 220 -11.80 -17.51 38.83
C ARG A 220 -11.66 -16.18 38.07
N LEU A 221 -11.99 -16.20 36.77
CA LEU A 221 -11.74 -15.08 35.85
C LEU A 221 -12.26 -13.72 36.34
N GLU A 222 -13.44 -13.67 36.97
CA GLU A 222 -14.03 -12.42 37.48
C GLU A 222 -13.18 -11.75 38.59
N SER A 223 -12.34 -12.52 39.29
CA SER A 223 -11.49 -11.98 40.36
C SER A 223 -10.16 -11.42 39.86
N ARG A 224 -9.83 -11.64 38.58
CA ARG A 224 -8.56 -11.26 37.95
C ARG A 224 -8.63 -9.86 37.34
N THR A 225 -8.76 -8.85 38.19
CA THR A 225 -9.01 -7.45 37.78
C THR A 225 -7.79 -6.53 37.89
N THR A 226 -6.68 -7.01 38.45
CA THR A 226 -5.47 -6.20 38.64
C THR A 226 -4.59 -6.22 37.40
N ASN A 227 -4.24 -5.02 36.91
CA ASN A 227 -3.38 -4.85 35.74
C ASN A 227 -2.06 -4.15 36.04
N LYS A 228 -1.85 -3.64 37.26
CA LYS A 228 -0.65 -2.88 37.65
C LYS A 228 -0.18 -3.28 39.04
N ILE A 229 1.13 -3.41 39.22
CA ILE A 229 1.78 -3.59 40.52
C ILE A 229 3.00 -2.68 40.64
N GLU A 230 3.07 -1.92 41.72
CA GLU A 230 4.16 -0.98 42.01
C GLU A 230 5.18 -1.58 42.97
N PHE A 231 6.43 -1.14 42.86
CA PHE A 231 7.48 -1.53 43.79
C PHE A 231 7.14 -1.09 45.22
N ASP A 232 7.09 -2.05 46.14
CA ASP A 232 6.58 -1.85 47.51
C ASP A 232 7.65 -1.41 48.53
N ASN A 233 8.88 -1.14 48.08
CA ASN A 233 10.05 -0.76 48.89
C ASN A 233 10.43 -1.75 50.02
N LYS A 234 9.92 -2.99 50.02
CA LYS A 234 10.23 -3.97 51.08
C LYS A 234 11.50 -4.78 50.84
N LYS A 235 11.86 -4.97 49.57
CA LYS A 235 13.05 -5.72 49.12
C LYS A 235 13.94 -4.81 48.28
N LYS A 236 15.14 -5.28 47.91
CA LYS A 236 15.92 -4.60 46.89
C LYS A 236 15.13 -4.56 45.58
N GLU A 237 15.13 -3.42 44.92
CA GLU A 237 14.32 -3.17 43.72
C GLU A 237 14.59 -4.19 42.61
N GLN A 238 15.85 -4.54 42.35
CA GLN A 238 16.22 -5.58 41.37
C GLN A 238 15.67 -6.96 41.76
N GLU A 239 15.67 -7.30 43.06
CA GLU A 239 15.10 -8.57 43.54
C GLU A 239 13.58 -8.57 43.38
N TRP A 240 12.93 -7.42 43.62
CA TRP A 240 11.50 -7.25 43.39
C TRP A 240 11.17 -7.41 41.91
N ILE A 241 11.88 -6.72 41.00
CA ILE A 241 11.65 -6.84 39.54
C ILE A 241 11.72 -8.30 39.12
N LYS A 242 12.80 -8.99 39.52
CA LYS A 242 13.03 -10.39 39.16
C LYS A 242 11.92 -11.32 39.62
N ASN A 243 11.52 -11.22 40.88
CA ASN A 243 10.51 -12.09 41.46
C ASN A 243 9.12 -11.77 40.92
N THR A 244 8.76 -10.49 40.86
CA THR A 244 7.43 -10.04 40.42
C THR A 244 7.23 -10.28 38.93
N PHE A 245 8.24 -10.01 38.10
CA PHE A 245 8.18 -10.33 36.67
C PHE A 245 8.02 -11.83 36.44
N ALA A 246 8.80 -12.67 37.14
CA ALA A 246 8.67 -14.12 37.03
C ALA A 246 7.28 -14.61 37.45
N ALA A 247 6.74 -14.09 38.55
CA ALA A 247 5.40 -14.42 39.04
C ALA A 247 4.30 -14.00 38.04
N ILE A 248 4.38 -12.81 37.43
CA ILE A 248 3.45 -12.36 36.38
C ILE A 248 3.57 -13.24 35.13
N ASN A 249 4.79 -13.50 34.66
CA ASN A 249 5.05 -14.31 33.47
C ASN A 249 4.62 -15.78 33.63
N ASN A 250 4.58 -16.27 34.88
CA ASN A 250 4.03 -17.57 35.24
C ASN A 250 2.56 -17.50 35.66
N VAL A 251 1.96 -16.33 35.77
CA VAL A 251 0.57 -16.15 36.19
C VAL A 251 0.29 -16.76 37.58
N GLU A 252 1.20 -16.49 38.51
CA GLU A 252 1.14 -16.97 39.90
C GLU A 252 0.26 -16.10 40.81
N PHE A 253 0.07 -14.83 40.44
CA PHE A 253 -0.86 -13.93 41.14
C PHE A 253 -2.31 -14.29 40.81
N LYS A 254 -3.16 -14.34 41.84
CA LYS A 254 -4.57 -14.76 41.70
C LYS A 254 -5.45 -13.65 41.15
N GLU A 255 -4.98 -12.41 41.27
CA GLU A 255 -5.65 -11.18 40.87
C GLU A 255 -5.26 -10.69 39.46
N PHE A 256 -4.28 -11.31 38.82
CA PHE A 256 -3.85 -10.97 37.45
C PHE A 256 -4.38 -11.98 36.42
N ALA A 257 -4.82 -11.51 35.26
CA ALA A 257 -5.11 -12.38 34.11
C ALA A 257 -3.83 -12.82 33.39
N ILE A 258 -3.95 -13.70 32.39
CA ILE A 258 -2.82 -13.99 31.50
C ILE A 258 -2.46 -12.71 30.74
N PRO A 259 -1.18 -12.27 30.74
CA PRO A 259 -0.79 -11.07 30.03
C PRO A 259 -0.68 -11.34 28.53
N ARG A 260 -1.38 -10.54 27.73
CA ARG A 260 -1.14 -10.38 26.28
C ARG A 260 0.10 -9.54 26.01
N LYS A 261 0.43 -8.61 26.93
CA LYS A 261 1.66 -7.83 26.92
C LYS A 261 2.07 -7.43 28.33
N ILE A 262 3.37 -7.30 28.57
CA ILE A 262 3.92 -6.79 29.83
C ILE A 262 4.68 -5.49 29.55
N TYR A 263 4.37 -4.44 30.33
CA TYR A 263 5.13 -3.20 30.38
C TYR A 263 5.92 -3.15 31.68
N LEU A 264 7.25 -3.14 31.57
CA LEU A 264 8.16 -2.98 32.71
C LEU A 264 8.72 -1.57 32.69
N TYR A 265 8.29 -0.76 33.66
CA TYR A 265 8.86 0.56 33.90
C TYR A 265 9.92 0.42 34.99
N VAL A 266 11.13 0.88 34.73
CA VAL A 266 12.29 0.70 35.60
C VAL A 266 12.83 2.06 36.02
N SER A 267 13.08 2.23 37.32
CA SER A 267 13.64 3.44 37.89
C SER A 267 15.01 3.79 37.27
N TYR A 268 15.30 5.09 37.19
CA TYR A 268 16.63 5.57 36.77
C TYR A 268 17.76 5.05 37.67
N ASP A 269 17.47 4.76 38.95
CA ASP A 269 18.44 4.21 39.90
C ASP A 269 18.86 2.79 39.53
N VAL A 270 17.90 1.91 39.18
CA VAL A 270 18.20 0.56 38.68
C VAL A 270 18.90 0.63 37.33
N LEU A 271 18.51 1.59 36.49
CA LEU A 271 19.11 1.82 35.18
C LEU A 271 20.39 2.68 35.23
N SER A 272 21.00 2.88 36.39
CA SER A 272 22.25 3.64 36.50
C SER A 272 23.35 3.01 35.61
N GLY A 273 23.95 3.83 34.75
CA GLY A 273 24.91 3.38 33.72
C GLY A 273 24.30 2.64 32.52
N SER A 274 22.97 2.55 32.42
CA SER A 274 22.27 2.00 31.26
C SER A 274 21.97 3.08 30.22
N ASN A 275 22.06 2.71 28.94
CA ASN A 275 21.67 3.56 27.83
C ASN A 275 20.18 3.46 27.47
N LEU A 276 19.37 2.75 28.26
CA LEU A 276 17.94 2.52 27.95
C LEU A 276 17.16 3.84 27.81
N SER A 277 17.50 4.87 28.61
CA SER A 277 16.83 6.17 28.57
C SER A 277 17.04 6.95 27.27
N GLN A 278 17.99 6.54 26.42
CA GLN A 278 18.18 7.12 25.08
C GLN A 278 17.08 6.70 24.09
N PHE A 279 16.35 5.63 24.40
CA PHE A 279 15.27 5.08 23.57
C PHE A 279 13.89 5.37 24.17
N ASP A 280 12.83 5.29 23.36
CA ASP A 280 11.45 5.36 23.87
C ASP A 280 11.13 4.09 24.66
N SER A 281 11.53 2.94 24.10
CA SER A 281 11.38 1.64 24.72
C SER A 281 12.26 0.58 24.06
N VAL A 282 12.52 -0.48 24.83
CA VAL A 282 13.10 -1.72 24.33
C VAL A 282 12.01 -2.78 24.32
N VAL A 283 11.82 -3.46 23.20
CA VAL A 283 10.78 -4.45 23.00
C VAL A 283 11.42 -5.83 22.82
N ASP A 284 11.10 -6.76 23.71
CA ASP A 284 11.35 -8.19 23.53
C ASP A 284 10.11 -8.82 22.88
N THR A 285 10.20 -9.18 21.60
CA THR A 285 9.04 -9.79 20.92
C THR A 285 8.91 -11.27 21.29
N LYS A 286 7.68 -11.78 21.23
CA LYS A 286 7.47 -13.23 21.28
C LYS A 286 8.33 -13.91 20.20
N GLY A 287 8.92 -15.06 20.54
CA GLY A 287 9.80 -15.76 19.61
C GLY A 287 9.07 -16.21 18.35
N LEU A 288 9.81 -16.24 17.23
CA LEU A 288 9.34 -16.82 15.97
C LEU A 288 9.32 -18.35 16.06
N ASP A 289 8.29 -18.96 15.47
CA ASP A 289 8.10 -20.40 15.32
C ASP A 289 8.13 -20.78 13.82
N GLU A 290 7.28 -21.70 13.37
CA GLU A 290 7.26 -22.20 11.99
C GLU A 290 6.78 -21.15 10.97
N ASN A 291 5.94 -20.18 11.39
CA ASN A 291 5.48 -19.10 10.53
C ASN A 291 6.12 -17.75 10.92
N PRO A 292 7.19 -17.31 10.22
CA PRO A 292 7.87 -16.06 10.57
C PRO A 292 7.06 -14.80 10.24
N ILE A 293 6.07 -14.87 9.33
CA ILE A 293 5.29 -13.70 8.90
C ILE A 293 4.05 -13.57 9.78
N ARG A 294 4.09 -12.65 10.74
CA ARG A 294 3.01 -12.43 11.70
C ARG A 294 2.57 -10.97 11.76
N LYS A 295 1.26 -10.75 11.89
CA LYS A 295 0.63 -9.42 11.96
C LYS A 295 1.12 -8.59 13.15
N ASP A 296 1.44 -9.22 14.27
CA ASP A 296 1.93 -8.53 15.46
C ASP A 296 3.36 -7.96 15.27
N LEU A 297 4.16 -8.50 14.36
CA LEU A 297 5.49 -7.97 14.03
C LEU A 297 5.43 -6.87 12.98
N GLN A 298 4.45 -6.93 12.09
CA GLN A 298 4.23 -5.94 11.03
C GLN A 298 4.11 -4.52 11.61
N LYS A 299 3.48 -4.36 12.78
CA LYS A 299 3.36 -3.06 13.46
C LYS A 299 4.71 -2.41 13.75
N TYR A 300 5.76 -3.17 14.08
CA TYR A 300 7.10 -2.63 14.34
C TYR A 300 7.87 -2.35 13.07
N ILE A 301 7.75 -3.27 12.12
CA ILE A 301 8.46 -3.19 10.85
C ILE A 301 7.98 -1.96 10.05
N GLU A 302 6.67 -1.72 10.03
CA GLU A 302 6.06 -0.61 9.28
C GLU A 302 6.17 0.74 10.00
N ASN A 303 6.21 0.76 11.33
CA ASN A 303 6.26 1.99 12.10
C ASN A 303 7.60 2.72 11.94
N GLN A 304 7.54 4.00 11.58
CA GLN A 304 8.73 4.81 11.31
C GLN A 304 9.56 5.14 12.56
N ASP A 305 9.02 4.95 13.77
CA ASP A 305 9.65 5.21 15.07
C ASP A 305 10.36 4.00 15.68
N THR A 306 10.50 2.90 14.93
CA THR A 306 11.06 1.65 15.44
C THR A 306 12.30 1.22 14.66
N ILE A 307 13.37 0.82 15.35
CA ILE A 307 14.54 0.14 14.80
C ILE A 307 14.38 -1.36 15.09
N CYS A 308 14.45 -2.19 14.03
CA CYS A 308 14.24 -3.63 14.13
C CYS A 308 15.57 -4.37 14.19
N LEU A 309 15.81 -5.08 15.28
CA LEU A 309 16.98 -5.94 15.49
C LEU A 309 16.57 -7.39 15.26
N PHE A 310 16.92 -7.91 14.09
CA PHE A 310 16.72 -9.30 13.73
C PHE A 310 17.81 -10.16 14.36
N VAL A 311 17.44 -10.83 15.45
CA VAL A 311 18.34 -11.62 16.28
C VAL A 311 18.53 -13.01 15.68
N THR A 312 19.79 -13.40 15.51
CA THR A 312 20.19 -14.68 14.93
C THR A 312 21.40 -15.25 15.66
N PRO A 313 21.50 -16.59 15.84
CA PRO A 313 22.68 -17.19 16.46
C PRO A 313 23.87 -17.16 15.49
N PHE A 314 25.09 -17.03 16.01
CA PHE A 314 26.32 -16.91 15.21
C PHE A 314 26.47 -17.98 14.13
N ASN A 315 26.35 -19.25 14.51
CA ASN A 315 26.57 -20.38 13.61
C ASN A 315 25.54 -20.50 12.48
N ALA A 316 24.32 -19.98 12.67
CA ALA A 316 23.26 -20.05 11.66
C ALA A 316 22.95 -18.69 11.01
N ALA A 317 23.76 -17.65 11.25
CA ALA A 317 23.48 -16.31 10.78
C ALA A 317 23.70 -16.16 9.25
N PRO A 318 22.75 -15.56 8.50
CA PRO A 318 21.40 -15.21 8.92
C PRO A 318 20.48 -16.44 8.93
N GLU A 319 19.78 -16.68 10.04
CA GLU A 319 18.91 -17.84 10.20
C GLU A 319 17.78 -17.85 9.15
N ALA A 320 17.34 -19.03 8.71
CA ALA A 320 16.34 -19.18 7.66
C ALA A 320 15.03 -18.39 7.92
N ASN A 321 14.52 -18.39 9.16
CA ASN A 321 13.30 -17.64 9.50
C ASN A 321 13.51 -16.12 9.44
N ILE A 322 14.69 -15.65 9.86
CA ILE A 322 15.07 -14.23 9.75
C ILE A 322 15.25 -13.83 8.28
N SER A 323 15.93 -14.66 7.50
CA SER A 323 16.12 -14.44 6.06
C SER A 323 14.78 -14.37 5.31
N LYS A 324 13.82 -15.25 5.66
CA LYS A 324 12.45 -15.19 5.11
C LYS A 324 11.73 -13.91 5.51
N LEU A 325 11.81 -13.49 6.78
CA LEU A 325 11.15 -12.29 7.28
C LEU A 325 11.72 -11.01 6.64
N ILE A 326 13.04 -10.87 6.64
CA ILE A 326 13.75 -9.77 5.99
C ILE A 326 13.43 -9.77 4.49
N GLY A 327 13.53 -10.92 3.82
CA GLY A 327 13.24 -11.05 2.40
C GLY A 327 11.80 -10.67 2.05
N TYR A 328 10.82 -11.08 2.86
CA TYR A 328 9.42 -10.70 2.65
C TYR A 328 9.22 -9.18 2.69
N HIS A 329 9.76 -8.49 3.70
CA HIS A 329 9.56 -7.05 3.86
C HIS A 329 10.44 -6.20 2.93
N LEU A 330 11.68 -6.64 2.67
CA LEU A 330 12.60 -5.94 1.77
C LEU A 330 12.31 -6.23 0.30
N ALA A 331 11.70 -7.35 -0.11
CA ALA A 331 11.34 -7.57 -1.51
C ALA A 331 10.00 -6.93 -1.89
N SER A 332 9.04 -6.85 -0.97
CA SER A 332 7.68 -6.35 -1.26
C SER A 332 7.52 -4.83 -1.18
N LYS A 333 8.33 -4.14 -0.35
CA LYS A 333 8.21 -2.68 -0.10
C LYS A 333 9.57 -1.96 -0.19
N SER A 334 10.45 -2.46 -1.04
CA SER A 334 11.92 -2.51 -0.92
C SER A 334 12.70 -1.25 -0.54
N LYS A 335 12.16 -0.03 -0.59
CA LYS A 335 12.93 1.20 -0.35
C LYS A 335 12.68 1.88 1.00
N ASP A 336 11.54 1.67 1.64
CA ASP A 336 11.17 2.50 2.79
C ASP A 336 11.68 2.00 4.15
N PHE A 337 12.17 0.76 4.23
CA PHE A 337 12.45 0.09 5.53
C PHE A 337 13.91 -0.30 5.76
N HIS A 338 14.70 -0.47 4.69
CA HIS A 338 16.04 -1.07 4.75
C HIS A 338 17.02 -0.35 5.69
N HIS A 339 16.90 0.97 5.82
CA HIS A 339 17.75 1.79 6.67
C HIS A 339 17.45 1.67 8.19
N ARG A 340 16.44 0.92 8.62
CA ARG A 340 16.09 0.69 10.05
C ARG A 340 16.31 -0.73 10.51
N PHE A 341 16.78 -1.60 9.63
CA PHE A 341 16.94 -3.02 9.93
C PHE A 341 18.38 -3.31 10.34
N ILE A 342 18.53 -4.00 11.45
CA ILE A 342 19.80 -4.45 12.01
C ILE A 342 19.75 -5.97 12.08
N THR A 343 20.78 -6.65 11.60
CA THR A 343 20.97 -8.08 11.87
C THR A 343 21.86 -8.20 13.10
N LEU A 344 21.27 -8.61 14.23
CA LEU A 344 21.97 -8.83 15.48
C LEU A 344 22.40 -10.29 15.60
N VAL A 345 23.68 -10.53 15.48
CA VAL A 345 24.28 -11.84 15.66
C VAL A 345 24.70 -12.02 17.11
N LEU A 346 24.32 -13.15 17.72
CA LEU A 346 24.69 -13.48 19.11
C LEU A 346 25.70 -14.64 19.11
N PRO A 347 27.02 -14.36 19.23
CA PRO A 347 28.03 -15.37 19.52
C PRO A 347 27.81 -16.01 20.89
N LYS A 348 28.18 -17.29 20.99
CA LYS A 348 28.25 -18.01 22.26
C LYS A 348 29.66 -18.47 22.51
N LYS A 349 30.30 -17.95 23.57
CA LYS A 349 31.63 -18.39 24.01
C LYS A 349 32.65 -18.24 22.87
N ASN A 350 33.51 -19.24 22.68
CA ASN A 350 34.53 -19.31 21.64
C ASN A 350 34.01 -19.71 20.26
N GLU A 351 32.76 -19.41 19.91
CA GLU A 351 32.25 -19.63 18.54
C GLU A 351 33.06 -18.83 17.49
N PRO A 352 33.38 -17.54 17.68
CA PRO A 352 34.18 -16.79 16.71
C PRO A 352 35.60 -17.32 16.53
N GLU A 353 36.25 -17.77 17.61
CA GLU A 353 37.61 -18.33 17.60
C GLU A 353 37.71 -19.69 16.86
N LYS A 354 36.56 -20.31 16.54
CA LYS A 354 36.48 -21.58 15.80
C LYS A 354 36.18 -21.39 14.31
N VAL A 355 36.02 -20.15 13.86
CA VAL A 355 35.81 -19.88 12.44
C VAL A 355 37.05 -20.30 11.66
N ASN A 356 36.88 -20.95 10.51
CA ASN A 356 38.01 -21.32 9.66
C ASN A 356 38.77 -20.04 9.26
N GLU A 357 40.10 -20.12 9.20
CA GLU A 357 40.98 -19.00 8.82
C GLU A 357 41.06 -17.83 9.83
N CYS A 358 40.52 -17.98 11.06
CA CYS A 358 40.66 -16.96 12.11
C CYS A 358 41.87 -17.15 13.03
N ASP A 359 42.59 -18.29 12.94
CA ASP A 359 43.74 -18.64 13.79
C ASP A 359 43.50 -18.49 15.30
N GLY A 360 42.25 -18.67 15.75
CA GLY A 360 41.85 -18.53 17.15
C GLY A 360 41.57 -17.10 17.60
N ASP A 361 41.62 -16.11 16.69
CA ASP A 361 41.32 -14.71 16.99
C ASP A 361 39.82 -14.44 16.88
N TYR A 362 39.23 -13.98 18.00
CA TYR A 362 37.82 -13.67 18.12
C TYR A 362 37.37 -12.60 17.11
N ASP A 363 38.09 -11.48 17.01
CA ASP A 363 37.70 -10.33 16.20
C ASP A 363 37.82 -10.66 14.71
N ILE A 364 38.85 -11.41 14.31
CA ILE A 364 38.97 -11.93 12.92
C ILE A 364 37.79 -12.85 12.60
N GLY A 365 37.43 -13.77 13.51
CA GLY A 365 36.28 -14.65 13.35
C GLY A 365 34.96 -13.90 13.15
N ILE A 366 34.73 -12.82 13.90
CA ILE A 366 33.59 -11.91 13.73
C ILE A 366 33.60 -11.27 12.33
N GLN A 367 34.75 -10.77 11.87
CA GLN A 367 34.85 -10.13 10.55
C GLN A 367 34.61 -11.10 9.39
N ILE A 368 35.09 -12.34 9.49
CA ILE A 368 34.82 -13.39 8.50
C ILE A 368 33.31 -13.66 8.45
N ARG A 369 32.67 -13.92 9.59
CA ARG A 369 31.23 -14.17 9.66
C ARG A 369 30.42 -12.98 9.13
N LYS A 370 30.84 -11.75 9.40
CA LYS A 370 30.19 -10.54 8.86
C LYS A 370 30.21 -10.51 7.33
N LYS A 371 31.34 -10.87 6.71
CA LYS A 371 31.48 -10.96 5.24
C LYS A 371 30.61 -12.08 4.64
N GLU A 372 30.51 -13.22 5.33
CA GLU A 372 29.65 -14.35 4.92
C GLU A 372 28.16 -13.95 4.91
N ILE A 373 27.69 -13.30 5.99
CA ILE A 373 26.31 -12.81 6.10
C ILE A 373 26.02 -11.78 5.00
N HIS A 374 26.91 -10.82 4.81
CA HIS A 374 26.75 -9.79 3.78
C HIS A 374 26.69 -10.38 2.35
N SER A 375 27.53 -11.38 2.08
CA SER A 375 27.52 -12.11 0.80
C SER A 375 26.20 -12.88 0.61
N THR A 376 25.65 -13.43 1.68
CA THR A 376 24.37 -14.15 1.66
C THR A 376 23.20 -13.22 1.32
N PHE A 377 23.15 -12.02 1.92
CA PHE A 377 22.14 -11.00 1.57
C PHE A 377 22.29 -10.52 0.12
N ARG A 378 23.50 -10.27 -0.35
CA ARG A 378 23.75 -9.89 -1.76
C ARG A 378 23.29 -10.95 -2.74
N ASN A 379 23.60 -12.23 -2.48
CA ASN A 379 23.17 -13.35 -3.33
C ASN A 379 21.65 -13.53 -3.34
N SER A 380 20.97 -13.03 -2.32
CA SER A 380 19.50 -13.03 -2.23
C SER A 380 18.84 -11.77 -2.81
N ASN A 381 19.61 -10.90 -3.49
CA ASN A 381 19.16 -9.59 -3.99
C ASN A 381 18.55 -8.69 -2.91
N LEU A 382 19.06 -8.80 -1.67
CA LEU A 382 18.66 -7.94 -0.56
C LEU A 382 19.67 -6.82 -0.38
N GLU A 383 19.22 -5.58 -0.61
CA GLU A 383 20.02 -4.39 -0.36
C GLU A 383 20.08 -4.14 1.16
N PHE A 384 21.19 -4.55 1.79
CA PHE A 384 21.41 -4.46 3.23
C PHE A 384 22.74 -3.75 3.52
N PHE A 385 22.75 -2.84 4.48
CA PHE A 385 23.97 -2.15 4.90
C PHE A 385 24.86 -3.08 5.71
N SER A 386 26.13 -3.25 5.31
CA SER A 386 27.09 -4.09 6.03
C SER A 386 27.30 -3.63 7.46
N GLU A 387 27.20 -2.33 7.71
CA GLU A 387 27.35 -1.72 9.03
C GLU A 387 26.17 -2.05 9.96
N ASN A 388 25.02 -2.45 9.41
CA ASN A 388 23.86 -2.88 10.17
C ASN A 388 23.94 -4.36 10.60
N ILE A 389 25.04 -5.05 10.30
CA ILE A 389 25.33 -6.39 10.83
C ILE A 389 26.18 -6.21 12.09
N LEU A 390 25.53 -6.38 13.24
CA LEU A 390 26.11 -6.17 14.57
C LEU A 390 26.27 -7.50 15.28
N PHE A 391 27.26 -7.58 16.16
CA PHE A 391 27.55 -8.74 16.99
C PHE A 391 27.51 -8.32 18.46
N TYR A 392 26.90 -9.13 19.32
CA TYR A 392 26.89 -8.90 20.75
C TYR A 392 26.91 -10.22 21.50
N ASP A 393 27.95 -10.46 22.29
CA ASP A 393 28.05 -11.63 23.16
C ASP A 393 27.82 -11.22 24.62
N ALA A 394 26.60 -11.48 25.08
CA ALA A 394 26.15 -11.14 26.42
C ALA A 394 27.00 -11.77 27.54
N LEU A 395 27.74 -12.84 27.26
CA LEU A 395 28.52 -13.59 28.24
C LEU A 395 30.05 -13.50 28.02
N ARG A 396 30.52 -12.72 27.04
CA ARG A 396 31.95 -12.57 26.67
C ARG A 396 32.88 -12.33 27.86
N TYR A 397 32.45 -11.44 28.75
CA TYR A 397 33.25 -10.97 29.89
C TYR A 397 33.06 -11.80 31.17
N TYR A 398 32.22 -12.83 31.12
CA TYR A 398 31.87 -13.66 32.27
C TYR A 398 32.65 -14.98 32.25
N ARG A 399 32.88 -15.57 33.42
CA ARG A 399 33.57 -16.86 33.52
C ARG A 399 32.69 -18.02 33.04
N ASP A 400 33.34 -19.06 32.53
CA ASP A 400 32.67 -20.27 32.03
C ASP A 400 32.04 -21.14 33.14
N ASP A 401 32.63 -21.15 34.34
CA ASP A 401 32.21 -21.97 35.48
C ASP A 401 31.02 -21.35 36.24
N ILE A 402 30.97 -20.03 36.27
CA ILE A 402 29.91 -19.25 36.91
C ILE A 402 29.73 -17.93 36.19
N VAL A 403 28.48 -17.53 35.97
CA VAL A 403 28.16 -16.24 35.37
C VAL A 403 28.49 -15.14 36.36
N LYS A 404 29.76 -14.75 36.37
CA LYS A 404 30.33 -13.64 37.14
C LYS A 404 31.44 -13.04 36.31
N LEU A 405 31.56 -11.71 36.32
CA LEU A 405 32.62 -10.98 35.63
C LEU A 405 33.98 -11.62 35.92
N ASN A 406 34.73 -11.91 34.86
CA ASN A 406 36.09 -12.42 34.96
C ASN A 406 37.06 -11.28 35.26
N THR A 407 37.12 -10.87 36.53
CA THR A 407 37.94 -9.73 36.99
C THR A 407 39.45 -9.93 36.85
N ASP A 408 39.89 -11.15 36.52
CA ASP A 408 41.31 -11.44 36.26
C ASP A 408 41.73 -10.96 34.85
N ILE A 409 40.77 -10.77 33.95
CA ILE A 409 41.00 -10.41 32.54
C ILE A 409 40.32 -9.08 32.18
N TYR A 410 39.12 -8.83 32.71
CA TYR A 410 38.26 -7.72 32.31
C TYR A 410 37.79 -6.88 33.49
N SER A 411 37.64 -5.58 33.26
CA SER A 411 37.06 -4.64 34.21
C SER A 411 35.57 -4.39 33.94
N LYS A 412 34.91 -3.61 34.81
CA LYS A 412 33.51 -3.18 34.55
C LYS A 412 33.44 -2.17 33.42
N GLU A 413 34.48 -1.37 33.26
CA GLU A 413 34.63 -0.37 32.21
C GLU A 413 34.73 -1.04 30.83
N ASP A 414 35.41 -2.19 30.71
CA ASP A 414 35.45 -2.97 29.45
C ASP A 414 34.04 -3.42 29.03
N VAL A 415 33.26 -3.94 29.98
CA VAL A 415 31.86 -4.35 29.75
C VAL A 415 30.99 -3.16 29.35
N GLN A 416 31.20 -2.00 29.97
CA GLN A 416 30.43 -0.80 29.65
C GLN A 416 30.82 -0.24 28.28
N ALA A 417 32.11 -0.24 27.93
CA ALA A 417 32.60 0.20 26.62
C ALA A 417 31.99 -0.63 25.48
N ASP A 418 31.93 -1.96 25.63
CA ASP A 418 31.31 -2.85 24.63
C ASP A 418 29.81 -2.55 24.42
N LYS A 419 29.09 -2.23 25.50
CA LYS A 419 27.69 -1.81 25.44
C LYS A 419 27.56 -0.45 24.76
N ASP A 420 28.40 0.51 25.13
CA ASP A 420 28.37 1.85 24.56
C ASP A 420 28.70 1.82 23.06
N ASP A 421 29.64 0.98 22.62
CA ASP A 421 29.95 0.74 21.22
C ASP A 421 28.77 0.15 20.45
N PHE A 422 28.06 -0.83 21.04
CA PHE A 422 26.85 -1.38 20.44
C PHE A 422 25.75 -0.32 20.30
N ILE A 423 25.51 0.45 21.36
CA ILE A 423 24.49 1.52 21.38
C ILE A 423 24.84 2.61 20.37
N LYS A 424 26.11 2.99 20.27
CA LYS A 424 26.60 3.91 19.25
C LYS A 424 26.34 3.38 17.85
N ALA A 425 26.62 2.10 17.59
CA ALA A 425 26.34 1.50 16.28
C ALA A 425 24.84 1.55 15.93
N VAL A 426 23.94 1.39 16.91
CA VAL A 426 22.49 1.58 16.72
C VAL A 426 22.16 3.05 16.45
N ALA A 427 22.79 4.00 17.15
CA ALA A 427 22.61 5.43 16.91
C ALA A 427 23.09 5.86 15.51
N ASP A 428 24.20 5.30 15.02
CA ASP A 428 24.75 5.55 13.68
C ASP A 428 23.77 5.11 12.58
N VAL A 429 22.90 4.11 12.83
CA VAL A 429 21.82 3.71 11.91
C VAL A 429 20.77 4.83 11.80
N VAL A 430 20.41 5.45 12.93
CA VAL A 430 19.48 6.59 12.98
C VAL A 430 20.07 7.80 12.26
N GLU A 431 21.35 8.13 12.53
CA GLU A 431 22.02 9.26 11.88
C GLU A 431 22.11 9.07 10.37
N ARG A 432 22.50 7.88 9.91
CA ARG A 432 22.55 7.56 8.47
C ARG A 432 21.19 7.70 7.81
N ARG A 433 20.13 7.23 8.46
CA ARG A 433 18.76 7.42 7.99
C ARG A 433 18.43 8.90 7.83
N GLN A 434 18.75 9.72 8.84
CA GLN A 434 18.52 11.16 8.78
C GLN A 434 19.26 11.77 7.58
N ASN A 435 20.53 11.44 7.38
CA ASN A 435 21.32 11.91 6.25
C ASN A 435 20.72 11.54 4.88
N ILE A 436 20.23 10.30 4.73
CA ILE A 436 19.53 9.86 3.51
C ILE A 436 18.29 10.72 3.24
N LEU A 437 17.49 11.00 4.28
CA LEU A 437 16.27 11.81 4.14
C LEU A 437 16.60 13.29 3.86
N LEU A 438 17.66 13.82 4.45
CA LEU A 438 18.15 15.17 4.15
C LEU A 438 18.63 15.30 2.69
N ASP A 439 19.29 14.27 2.16
CA ASP A 439 19.65 14.23 0.74
C ASP A 439 18.41 14.07 -0.16
N GLU A 440 17.38 13.36 0.29
CA GLU A 440 16.10 13.29 -0.41
C GLU A 440 15.41 14.67 -0.50
N ILE A 441 15.46 15.50 0.55
CA ILE A 441 14.96 16.89 0.51
C ILE A 441 15.68 17.70 -0.59
N LYS A 442 17.01 17.58 -0.68
CA LYS A 442 17.80 18.22 -1.75
C LYS A 442 17.39 17.73 -3.14
N ASN A 443 17.14 16.43 -3.29
CA ASN A 443 16.67 15.85 -4.54
C ASN A 443 15.26 16.36 -4.92
N ILE A 444 14.35 16.49 -3.95
CA ILE A 444 13.02 17.06 -4.14
C ILE A 444 13.14 18.52 -4.58
N ARG A 445 14.00 19.32 -3.94
CA ARG A 445 14.29 20.71 -4.32
C ARG A 445 14.85 20.83 -5.74
N ALA A 446 15.81 20.00 -6.10
CA ALA A 446 16.37 19.95 -7.45
C ALA A 446 15.30 19.55 -8.48
N SER A 447 14.47 18.55 -8.15
CA SER A 447 13.34 18.14 -8.99
C SER A 447 12.29 19.23 -9.14
N PHE A 448 11.97 19.97 -8.07
CA PHE A 448 11.07 21.12 -8.12
C PHE A 448 11.62 22.22 -9.03
N THR A 449 12.91 22.51 -8.94
CA THR A 449 13.57 23.49 -9.81
C THR A 449 13.49 23.09 -11.28
N ARG A 450 13.68 21.80 -11.59
CA ARG A 450 13.49 21.26 -12.95
C ARG A 450 12.06 21.43 -13.45
N ILE A 451 11.07 21.06 -12.64
CA ILE A 451 9.64 21.20 -12.97
C ILE A 451 9.31 22.67 -13.26
N LYS A 452 9.78 23.60 -12.41
CA LYS A 452 9.59 25.04 -12.59
C LYS A 452 10.19 25.58 -13.89
N ASN A 453 11.28 24.97 -14.37
CA ASN A 453 11.95 25.32 -15.61
C ASN A 453 11.38 24.61 -16.86
N GLY A 454 10.35 23.77 -16.70
CA GLY A 454 9.68 23.06 -17.82
C GLY A 454 10.10 21.60 -18.02
N ASP A 455 11.07 21.09 -17.25
CA ASP A 455 11.58 19.71 -17.33
C ASP A 455 10.80 18.74 -16.40
N ALA A 456 9.47 18.86 -16.41
CA ALA A 456 8.62 18.10 -15.51
C ALA A 456 8.31 16.68 -15.99
N LEU A 457 8.37 16.47 -17.31
CA LEU A 457 8.02 15.22 -17.96
C LEU A 457 9.27 14.39 -18.22
N THR A 458 9.14 13.08 -18.04
CA THR A 458 10.15 12.09 -18.44
C THR A 458 10.22 11.97 -19.96
N GLY A 459 11.35 11.49 -20.48
CA GLY A 459 11.50 11.29 -21.93
C GLY A 459 10.48 10.31 -22.53
N SER A 460 9.98 9.34 -21.76
CA SER A 460 8.90 8.44 -22.17
C SER A 460 7.55 9.15 -22.24
N GLU A 461 7.23 10.00 -21.27
CA GLU A 461 5.98 10.77 -21.26
C GLU A 461 5.94 11.78 -22.40
N ILE A 462 7.05 12.48 -22.65
CA ILE A 462 7.19 13.41 -23.78
C ILE A 462 6.91 12.68 -25.09
N LYS A 463 7.57 11.54 -25.34
CA LYS A 463 7.35 10.75 -26.56
C LYS A 463 5.91 10.26 -26.71
N ALA A 464 5.27 9.83 -25.62
CA ALA A 464 3.88 9.39 -25.66
C ALA A 464 2.94 10.53 -26.04
N ILE A 465 3.15 11.72 -25.45
CA ILE A 465 2.40 12.94 -25.74
C ILE A 465 2.63 13.39 -27.19
N GLU A 466 3.89 13.47 -27.64
CA GLU A 466 4.25 13.84 -29.02
C GLU A 466 3.64 12.88 -30.04
N ASN A 467 3.69 11.57 -29.78
CA ASN A 467 3.06 10.56 -30.63
C ASN A 467 1.54 10.73 -30.69
N ALA A 468 0.89 11.01 -29.57
CA ALA A 468 -0.55 11.26 -29.54
C ALA A 468 -0.91 12.53 -30.32
N ILE A 469 -0.17 13.63 -30.10
CA ILE A 469 -0.32 14.88 -30.86
C ILE A 469 -0.18 14.62 -32.36
N GLN A 470 0.85 13.88 -32.77
CA GLN A 470 1.08 13.59 -34.19
C GLN A 470 -0.06 12.75 -34.78
N LYS A 471 -0.51 11.69 -34.08
CA LYS A 471 -1.65 10.87 -34.52
C LYS A 471 -2.93 11.71 -34.65
N ILE A 472 -3.16 12.67 -33.76
CA ILE A 472 -4.30 13.59 -33.82
C ILE A 472 -4.15 14.57 -35.01
N LYS A 473 -2.95 15.11 -35.25
CA LYS A 473 -2.65 15.95 -36.42
C LYS A 473 -2.85 15.19 -37.73
N ASP A 474 -2.50 13.91 -37.78
CA ASP A 474 -2.73 13.04 -38.94
C ASP A 474 -4.22 12.83 -39.25
N LEU A 475 -5.10 13.10 -38.28
CA LEU A 475 -6.56 13.07 -38.40
C LEU A 475 -7.17 14.43 -38.71
N GLU A 476 -6.39 15.51 -38.78
CA GLU A 476 -6.89 16.87 -39.07
C GLU A 476 -7.56 16.96 -40.45
N ASP A 477 -6.98 16.28 -41.45
CA ASP A 477 -7.49 16.26 -42.82
C ASP A 477 -8.50 15.12 -43.02
N LEU A 478 -9.78 15.44 -42.75
CA LEU A 478 -10.87 14.49 -42.90
C LEU A 478 -10.97 13.89 -44.32
N SER A 479 -10.55 14.63 -45.35
CA SER A 479 -10.67 14.19 -46.75
C SER A 479 -9.79 12.97 -47.07
N LYS A 480 -8.72 12.74 -46.30
CA LYS A 480 -7.87 11.54 -46.41
C LYS A 480 -8.47 10.32 -45.72
N ARG A 481 -9.44 10.52 -44.82
CA ARG A 481 -10.07 9.46 -44.02
C ARG A 481 -11.45 9.09 -44.54
N VAL A 482 -12.22 10.09 -44.97
CA VAL A 482 -13.55 9.91 -45.54
C VAL A 482 -13.48 10.15 -47.03
N GLN A 483 -13.69 9.09 -47.81
CA GLN A 483 -13.58 9.14 -49.26
C GLN A 483 -14.69 10.02 -49.86
N SER A 484 -14.32 10.98 -50.72
CA SER A 484 -15.25 11.95 -51.32
C SER A 484 -16.47 11.30 -51.97
N PHE A 485 -16.35 10.11 -52.56
CA PHE A 485 -17.49 9.43 -53.18
C PHE A 485 -18.63 9.09 -52.20
N LEU A 486 -18.36 8.98 -50.89
CA LEU A 486 -19.39 8.74 -49.88
C LEU A 486 -20.39 9.90 -49.76
N TYR A 487 -19.95 11.11 -50.07
CA TYR A 487 -20.79 12.30 -50.13
C TYR A 487 -21.52 12.43 -51.47
N GLN A 488 -21.02 11.75 -52.51
CA GLN A 488 -21.49 11.89 -53.89
C GLN A 488 -22.45 10.76 -54.27
N ASP A 489 -23.25 10.99 -55.30
CA ASP A 489 -24.14 9.97 -55.85
C ASP A 489 -23.39 9.03 -56.81
N LYS A 490 -22.33 8.38 -56.32
CA LYS A 490 -21.46 7.48 -57.11
C LYS A 490 -21.17 6.19 -56.34
N GLY A 491 -21.42 5.05 -56.98
CA GLY A 491 -21.14 3.72 -56.42
C GLY A 491 -22.35 3.07 -55.75
N ARG A 492 -22.11 2.20 -54.75
CA ARG A 492 -23.18 1.51 -53.99
C ARG A 492 -23.80 2.38 -52.90
N ASP A 493 -23.04 3.34 -52.38
CA ASP A 493 -23.52 4.32 -51.41
C ASP A 493 -24.01 5.58 -52.15
N LYS A 494 -25.22 6.04 -51.78
CA LYS A 494 -25.83 7.27 -52.30
C LYS A 494 -25.42 8.46 -51.43
N GLY A 495 -25.22 9.62 -52.05
CA GLY A 495 -24.89 10.88 -51.40
C GLY A 495 -26.10 11.50 -50.68
N PHE A 496 -25.86 12.64 -50.03
CA PHE A 496 -26.87 13.32 -49.20
C PHE A 496 -28.15 13.62 -49.96
N VAL A 497 -28.08 14.24 -51.14
CA VAL A 497 -29.26 14.65 -51.89
C VAL A 497 -30.12 13.44 -52.23
N THR A 498 -29.55 12.37 -52.80
CA THR A 498 -30.36 11.20 -53.17
C THR A 498 -30.95 10.51 -51.94
N LYS A 499 -30.19 10.35 -50.86
CA LYS A 499 -30.69 9.73 -49.62
C LYS A 499 -31.77 10.58 -48.94
N TYR A 500 -31.60 11.90 -48.92
CA TYR A 500 -32.62 12.80 -48.38
C TYR A 500 -33.90 12.77 -49.23
N ILE A 501 -33.78 12.67 -50.56
CA ILE A 501 -34.94 12.54 -51.44
C ILE A 501 -35.68 11.22 -51.20
N GLU A 502 -34.97 10.12 -50.95
CA GLU A 502 -35.56 8.85 -50.54
C GLU A 502 -36.26 8.96 -49.17
N TYR A 503 -35.63 9.63 -48.22
CA TYR A 503 -36.25 9.98 -46.94
C TYR A 503 -37.54 10.79 -47.15
N TYR A 504 -37.48 11.90 -47.89
CA TYR A 504 -38.64 12.76 -48.20
C TYR A 504 -39.76 11.99 -48.91
N HIS A 505 -39.40 11.12 -49.85
CA HIS A 505 -40.32 10.24 -50.56
C HIS A 505 -41.12 9.37 -49.59
N ASN A 506 -40.42 8.70 -48.68
CA ASN A 506 -40.94 7.69 -47.76
C ASN A 506 -41.65 8.28 -46.55
N VAL A 507 -41.15 9.40 -46.02
CA VAL A 507 -41.71 10.06 -44.83
C VAL A 507 -43.00 10.83 -45.16
N TYR A 508 -43.11 11.39 -46.36
CA TYR A 508 -44.30 12.13 -46.80
C TYR A 508 -45.04 11.44 -47.94
N PRO A 509 -45.52 10.19 -47.80
CA PRO A 509 -46.01 9.39 -48.93
C PRO A 509 -47.25 9.99 -49.63
N ALA A 510 -48.08 10.74 -48.88
CA ALA A 510 -49.32 11.28 -49.39
C ALA A 510 -49.12 12.55 -50.24
N TRP A 511 -49.63 12.52 -51.47
CA TRP A 511 -49.50 13.62 -52.44
C TRP A 511 -50.06 14.96 -51.91
N ASN A 512 -51.14 14.92 -51.14
CA ASN A 512 -51.79 16.10 -50.55
C ASN A 512 -50.90 16.78 -49.49
N THR A 513 -50.10 15.99 -48.77
CA THR A 513 -49.15 16.49 -47.76
C THR A 513 -47.97 17.16 -48.45
N LYS A 514 -47.38 16.51 -49.46
CA LYS A 514 -46.34 17.13 -50.30
C LYS A 514 -46.82 18.42 -50.96
N HIS A 515 -48.04 18.44 -51.50
CA HIS A 515 -48.62 19.66 -52.07
C HIS A 515 -48.75 20.78 -51.03
N ALA A 516 -49.23 20.48 -49.82
CA ALA A 516 -49.31 21.47 -48.74
C ALA A 516 -47.91 22.00 -48.34
N ILE A 517 -46.89 21.15 -48.28
CA ILE A 517 -45.50 21.56 -48.05
C ILE A 517 -45.05 22.55 -49.14
N HIS A 518 -45.30 22.24 -50.43
CA HIS A 518 -44.86 23.09 -51.54
C HIS A 518 -45.63 24.43 -51.60
N SER A 519 -46.95 24.41 -51.38
CA SER A 519 -47.78 25.63 -51.34
C SER A 519 -47.42 26.57 -50.20
N ASN A 520 -46.73 26.07 -49.17
CA ASN A 520 -46.19 26.87 -48.08
C ASN A 520 -44.64 26.94 -48.12
N PHE A 521 -44.06 26.77 -49.32
CA PHE A 521 -42.63 26.98 -49.59
C PHE A 521 -41.68 26.21 -48.65
N GLY A 522 -42.06 24.97 -48.32
CA GLY A 522 -41.26 24.04 -47.52
C GLY A 522 -41.62 23.98 -46.03
N TYR A 523 -42.51 24.85 -45.54
CA TYR A 523 -42.93 24.86 -44.13
C TYR A 523 -44.45 24.66 -44.00
N TYR A 524 -44.88 23.55 -43.42
CA TYR A 524 -46.31 23.26 -43.21
C TYR A 524 -46.65 23.23 -41.72
N GLU A 525 -47.01 24.41 -41.19
CA GLU A 525 -47.28 24.67 -39.77
C GLU A 525 -48.31 23.71 -39.14
N LEU A 526 -49.43 23.46 -39.84
CA LEU A 526 -50.52 22.61 -39.32
C LEU A 526 -50.09 21.17 -38.99
N ARG A 527 -48.99 20.69 -39.56
CA ARG A 527 -48.39 19.39 -39.23
C ARG A 527 -46.98 19.48 -38.67
N ASN A 528 -46.52 20.70 -38.38
CA ASN A 528 -45.17 20.99 -37.92
C ASN A 528 -44.09 20.34 -38.81
N ILE A 529 -44.26 20.42 -40.13
CA ILE A 529 -43.30 19.89 -41.11
C ILE A 529 -42.42 21.03 -41.59
N ASP A 530 -41.10 20.87 -41.46
CA ASP A 530 -40.09 21.82 -41.95
C ASP A 530 -39.01 21.05 -42.71
N ILE A 531 -39.08 21.07 -44.04
CA ILE A 531 -38.15 20.32 -44.87
C ILE A 531 -36.70 20.80 -44.70
N TYR A 532 -36.49 22.05 -44.27
CA TYR A 532 -35.14 22.60 -44.04
C TYR A 532 -34.54 22.03 -42.76
N TYR A 533 -35.35 21.94 -41.70
CA TYR A 533 -34.96 21.26 -40.47
C TYR A 533 -34.73 19.77 -40.69
N ASP A 534 -35.59 19.10 -41.47
CA ASP A 534 -35.42 17.69 -41.82
C ASP A 534 -34.11 17.45 -42.57
N MET A 535 -33.74 18.34 -43.52
CA MET A 535 -32.46 18.26 -44.22
C MET A 535 -31.27 18.37 -43.26
N ARG A 536 -31.36 19.20 -42.21
CA ARG A 536 -30.35 19.25 -41.16
C ARG A 536 -30.25 17.95 -40.38
N VAL A 537 -31.37 17.48 -39.82
CA VAL A 537 -31.37 16.26 -38.99
C VAL A 537 -30.88 15.06 -39.80
N PHE A 538 -31.29 14.98 -41.07
CA PHE A 538 -30.82 13.94 -41.98
C PHE A 538 -29.33 14.08 -42.28
N ALA A 539 -28.82 15.29 -42.53
CA ALA A 539 -27.39 15.53 -42.76
C ALA A 539 -26.53 15.16 -41.55
N GLU A 540 -26.99 15.46 -40.33
CA GLU A 540 -26.34 15.07 -39.08
C GLU A 540 -26.25 13.54 -38.94
N GLY A 541 -27.26 12.82 -39.42
CA GLY A 541 -27.43 11.37 -39.26
C GLY A 541 -28.45 11.08 -38.16
N ILE A 542 -29.58 10.50 -38.55
CA ILE A 542 -30.69 10.19 -37.63
C ILE A 542 -30.22 9.21 -36.54
N ASP A 543 -29.32 8.29 -36.92
CA ASP A 543 -28.58 7.39 -36.03
C ASP A 543 -27.07 7.34 -36.39
N GLU A 544 -26.31 6.50 -35.69
CA GLU A 544 -24.86 6.33 -35.85
C GLU A 544 -24.44 5.69 -37.18
N ASP A 545 -25.38 5.09 -37.91
CA ASP A 545 -25.13 4.37 -39.16
C ASP A 545 -25.64 5.13 -40.39
N GLU A 546 -26.06 6.39 -40.20
CA GLU A 546 -26.43 7.32 -41.25
C GLU A 546 -25.53 8.57 -41.35
N MET A 547 -25.38 9.04 -42.59
CA MET A 547 -24.82 10.35 -42.96
C MET A 547 -23.56 10.75 -42.21
N LEU A 548 -23.50 11.97 -41.65
CA LEU A 548 -22.25 12.51 -41.10
C LEU A 548 -21.72 11.64 -39.96
N LYS A 549 -22.57 11.20 -39.03
CA LYS A 549 -22.18 10.26 -37.95
C LYS A 549 -21.57 8.98 -38.51
N LYS A 550 -22.20 8.35 -39.52
CA LYS A 550 -21.63 7.17 -40.20
C LYS A 550 -20.26 7.46 -40.81
N PHE A 551 -20.16 8.58 -41.54
CA PHE A 551 -18.95 8.95 -42.26
C PHE A 551 -17.77 9.21 -41.31
N THR A 552 -18.02 9.79 -40.14
CA THR A 552 -17.00 10.15 -39.16
C THR A 552 -16.84 9.16 -38.00
N LYS A 553 -17.58 8.05 -38.00
CA LYS A 553 -17.56 7.01 -36.95
C LYS A 553 -16.15 6.49 -36.67
N GLN A 554 -15.43 6.08 -37.71
CA GLN A 554 -14.08 5.55 -37.56
C GLN A 554 -13.08 6.64 -37.07
N PRO A 555 -12.98 7.83 -37.72
CA PRO A 555 -12.12 8.90 -37.20
C PRO A 555 -12.44 9.33 -35.76
N LYS A 556 -13.72 9.33 -35.36
CA LYS A 556 -14.14 9.59 -33.97
C LYS A 556 -13.53 8.56 -33.02
N GLN A 557 -13.69 7.27 -33.33
CA GLN A 557 -13.19 6.18 -32.51
C GLN A 557 -11.65 6.18 -32.42
N GLU A 558 -10.95 6.53 -33.51
CA GLU A 558 -9.50 6.70 -33.49
C GLU A 558 -9.06 7.80 -32.51
N LEU A 559 -9.75 8.96 -32.49
CA LEU A 559 -9.47 10.05 -31.54
C LEU A 559 -9.69 9.62 -30.08
N GLU A 560 -10.80 8.91 -29.79
CA GLU A 560 -11.06 8.36 -28.45
C GLU A 560 -9.97 7.39 -28.00
N ASN A 561 -9.58 6.47 -28.90
CA ASN A 561 -8.53 5.49 -28.61
C ASN A 561 -7.18 6.17 -28.32
N ILE A 562 -6.81 7.21 -29.09
CA ILE A 562 -5.57 7.96 -28.84
C ILE A 562 -5.56 8.59 -27.44
N LEU A 563 -6.70 9.16 -27.00
CA LEU A 563 -6.82 9.72 -25.65
C LEU A 563 -6.72 8.62 -24.59
N ASN A 564 -7.43 7.50 -24.77
CA ASN A 564 -7.44 6.37 -23.83
C ASN A 564 -6.06 5.72 -23.68
N ASP A 565 -5.30 5.58 -24.77
CA ASP A 565 -3.96 4.99 -24.77
C ASP A 565 -2.97 5.77 -23.88
N LEU A 566 -3.19 7.08 -23.66
CA LEU A 566 -2.35 7.89 -22.78
C LEU A 566 -2.43 7.48 -21.30
N THR A 567 -3.50 6.78 -20.88
CA THR A 567 -3.60 6.26 -19.51
C THR A 567 -2.49 5.27 -19.16
N PHE A 568 -1.89 4.61 -20.15
CA PHE A 568 -0.74 3.72 -19.98
C PHE A 568 0.59 4.47 -19.85
N ALA A 569 0.65 5.72 -20.31
CA ALA A 569 1.89 6.51 -20.29
C ALA A 569 2.18 7.10 -18.90
N ASN A 570 1.14 7.42 -18.12
CA ASN A 570 1.28 7.91 -16.75
C ASN A 570 0.04 7.58 -15.92
N GLU A 571 0.25 7.03 -14.71
CA GLU A 571 -0.85 6.61 -13.82
C GLU A 571 -1.79 7.75 -13.41
N SER A 572 -1.29 8.97 -13.25
CA SER A 572 -2.12 10.14 -12.90
C SER A 572 -3.15 10.50 -13.97
N LEU A 573 -3.01 9.99 -15.19
CA LEU A 573 -3.95 10.21 -16.28
C LEU A 573 -5.17 9.29 -16.24
N LYS A 574 -5.14 8.20 -15.45
CA LYS A 574 -6.26 7.23 -15.37
C LYS A 574 -7.59 7.88 -14.95
N THR A 575 -7.54 8.91 -14.12
CA THR A 575 -8.74 9.63 -13.66
C THR A 575 -9.07 10.84 -14.52
N PHE A 576 -8.09 11.41 -15.22
CA PHE A 576 -8.24 12.66 -15.98
C PHE A 576 -8.66 12.43 -17.44
N ILE A 577 -8.14 11.39 -18.10
CA ILE A 577 -8.51 11.06 -19.48
C ILE A 577 -10.02 10.81 -19.65
N PRO A 578 -10.73 10.10 -18.74
CA PRO A 578 -12.18 9.97 -18.85
C PRO A 578 -12.93 11.31 -18.90
N GLU A 579 -12.47 12.33 -18.16
CA GLU A 579 -13.05 13.67 -18.19
C GLU A 579 -12.81 14.35 -19.54
N LEU A 580 -11.62 14.19 -20.12
CA LEU A 580 -11.30 14.70 -21.46
C LEU A 580 -12.08 13.98 -22.57
N VAL A 581 -12.36 12.69 -22.43
CA VAL A 581 -13.19 11.93 -23.37
C VAL A 581 -14.65 12.41 -23.34
N ILE A 582 -15.17 12.78 -22.16
CA ILE A 582 -16.50 13.41 -22.04
C ILE A 582 -16.50 14.76 -22.77
N GLN A 583 -15.48 15.59 -22.55
CA GLN A 583 -15.36 16.88 -23.25
C GLN A 583 -15.23 16.70 -24.77
N PHE A 584 -14.40 15.75 -25.22
CA PHE A 584 -14.27 15.38 -26.62
C PHE A 584 -15.62 15.02 -27.24
N ASN A 585 -16.41 14.17 -26.58
CA ASN A 585 -17.72 13.77 -27.09
C ASN A 585 -18.67 14.97 -27.24
N SER A 586 -18.67 15.90 -26.28
CA SER A 586 -19.42 17.14 -26.40
C SER A 586 -18.94 18.02 -27.58
N LEU A 587 -17.64 18.09 -27.83
CA LEU A 587 -17.07 18.80 -28.97
C LEU A 587 -17.45 18.14 -30.31
N TYR A 588 -17.51 16.81 -30.35
CA TYR A 588 -17.96 16.06 -31.52
C TYR A 588 -19.44 16.33 -31.82
N ASP A 589 -20.30 16.37 -30.81
CA ASP A 589 -21.72 16.71 -30.99
C ASP A 589 -21.90 18.15 -31.50
N ASP A 590 -21.09 19.10 -31.01
CA ASP A 590 -21.03 20.48 -31.53
C ASP A 590 -20.59 20.52 -33.00
N PHE A 591 -19.65 19.67 -33.40
CA PHE A 591 -19.24 19.49 -34.79
C PHE A 591 -20.42 19.03 -35.67
N ILE A 592 -21.11 17.95 -35.28
CA ILE A 592 -22.25 17.40 -36.03
C ILE A 592 -23.34 18.47 -36.21
N SER A 593 -23.75 19.10 -35.12
CA SER A 593 -24.81 20.11 -35.09
C SER A 593 -24.48 21.34 -35.96
N LYS A 594 -23.21 21.79 -35.96
CA LYS A 594 -22.77 22.92 -36.79
C LYS A 594 -22.83 22.62 -38.29
N VAL A 595 -22.45 21.41 -38.69
CA VAL A 595 -22.53 21.00 -40.10
C VAL A 595 -24.00 20.87 -40.53
N GLY A 596 -24.83 20.25 -39.70
CA GLY A 596 -26.28 20.16 -39.91
C GLY A 596 -26.94 21.53 -40.11
N LYS A 597 -26.66 22.47 -39.22
CA LYS A 597 -27.17 23.85 -39.33
C LYS A 597 -26.70 24.55 -40.62
N ALA A 598 -25.45 24.35 -41.02
CA ALA A 598 -24.96 24.89 -42.29
C ALA A 598 -25.72 24.33 -43.50
N ILE A 599 -26.11 23.05 -43.47
CA ILE A 599 -26.94 22.44 -44.52
C ILE A 599 -28.34 23.04 -44.55
N GLU A 600 -28.97 23.21 -43.39
CA GLU A 600 -30.27 23.89 -43.29
C GLU A 600 -30.20 25.30 -43.89
N ASP A 601 -29.23 26.12 -43.50
CA ASP A 601 -29.08 27.48 -44.01
C ASP A 601 -28.81 27.52 -45.52
N GLN A 602 -28.03 26.57 -46.04
CA GLN A 602 -27.76 26.46 -47.47
C GLN A 602 -29.00 25.98 -48.25
N ALA A 603 -29.77 25.03 -47.71
CA ALA A 603 -31.02 24.59 -48.30
C ALA A 603 -32.04 25.74 -48.35
N LYS A 604 -32.15 26.53 -47.26
CA LYS A 604 -32.99 27.73 -47.24
C LYS A 604 -32.62 28.70 -48.35
N THR A 605 -31.32 28.92 -48.55
CA THR A 605 -30.80 29.81 -49.60
C THR A 605 -31.11 29.29 -51.00
N LYS A 606 -30.91 27.98 -51.24
CA LYS A 606 -31.16 27.36 -52.55
C LYS A 606 -32.62 27.40 -52.99
N LEU A 607 -33.55 27.31 -52.03
CA LEU A 607 -34.98 27.29 -52.34
C LEU A 607 -35.62 28.69 -52.26
N LEU A 608 -34.83 29.77 -52.34
CA LEU A 608 -35.33 31.14 -52.49
C LEU A 608 -35.63 31.48 -53.96
N PRO A 609 -36.53 32.46 -54.22
CA PRO A 609 -37.40 33.11 -53.25
C PRO A 609 -38.53 32.17 -52.80
N ARG A 610 -39.06 32.37 -51.59
CA ARG A 610 -40.23 31.65 -51.06
C ARG A 610 -41.51 32.37 -51.45
N SER A 611 -41.79 32.37 -52.75
CA SER A 611 -42.95 33.03 -53.34
C SER A 611 -43.47 32.25 -54.52
N GLU A 612 -44.70 32.55 -54.93
CA GLU A 612 -45.31 31.97 -56.13
C GLU A 612 -44.56 32.36 -57.42
N ASP A 613 -43.81 33.46 -57.40
CA ASP A 613 -42.95 33.91 -58.51
C ASP A 613 -41.68 33.06 -58.68
N SER A 614 -41.38 32.18 -57.72
CA SER A 614 -40.26 31.26 -57.82
C SER A 614 -40.57 30.14 -58.81
N LYS A 615 -39.81 30.07 -59.91
CA LYS A 615 -39.92 29.00 -60.91
C LYS A 615 -39.83 27.60 -60.31
N PHE A 616 -39.06 27.43 -59.23
CA PHE A 616 -38.93 26.16 -58.53
C PHE A 616 -40.22 25.78 -57.78
N TRP A 617 -40.73 26.67 -56.91
CA TRP A 617 -41.95 26.40 -56.14
C TRP A 617 -43.17 26.32 -57.04
N GLU A 618 -43.25 27.17 -58.06
CA GLU A 618 -44.27 27.13 -59.09
C GLU A 618 -44.28 25.76 -59.80
N ALA A 619 -43.11 25.21 -60.15
CA ALA A 619 -43.01 23.89 -60.77
C ALA A 619 -43.53 22.77 -59.86
N LEU A 620 -43.24 22.83 -58.55
CA LEU A 620 -43.73 21.87 -57.56
C LEU A 620 -45.24 21.99 -57.30
N ILE A 621 -45.77 23.21 -57.26
CA ILE A 621 -47.21 23.49 -57.03
C ILE A 621 -48.02 23.05 -58.25
N LYS A 622 -47.56 23.39 -59.47
CA LYS A 622 -48.21 23.05 -60.75
C LYS A 622 -48.18 21.56 -61.07
N GLU A 623 -47.41 20.75 -60.33
CA GLU A 623 -47.44 19.30 -60.51
C GLU A 623 -48.82 18.73 -60.15
N LYS A 624 -49.58 19.38 -59.26
CA LYS A 624 -50.97 18.99 -58.98
C LYS A 624 -51.85 19.24 -60.21
N GLY A 625 -52.58 18.21 -60.64
CA GLY A 625 -53.54 18.32 -61.75
C GLY A 625 -52.99 18.08 -63.15
N LYS A 626 -51.67 17.85 -63.32
CA LYS A 626 -51.12 17.42 -64.62
C LYS A 626 -51.60 16.01 -65.00
N VAL A 627 -51.98 15.83 -66.27
CA VAL A 627 -52.23 14.52 -66.88
C VAL A 627 -50.88 13.83 -67.09
N ARG A 628 -50.72 12.59 -66.60
CA ARG A 628 -49.45 11.87 -66.62
C ARG A 628 -49.48 10.64 -67.54
N PRO A 629 -48.37 10.33 -68.22
CA PRO A 629 -48.16 9.04 -68.88
C PRO A 629 -48.27 7.86 -67.89
N ARG A 630 -48.58 6.68 -68.43
CA ARG A 630 -48.67 5.44 -67.64
C ARG A 630 -47.31 5.10 -67.03
N GLY A 631 -47.22 5.07 -65.70
CA GLY A 631 -46.01 4.73 -64.95
C GLY A 631 -45.32 5.90 -64.23
N GLU A 632 -45.69 7.15 -64.54
CA GLU A 632 -45.20 8.32 -63.81
C GLU A 632 -46.07 8.66 -62.60
N THR A 633 -45.46 8.91 -61.44
CA THR A 633 -46.18 9.32 -60.23
C THR A 633 -45.95 10.79 -59.89
N TYR A 634 -46.93 11.41 -59.23
CA TYR A 634 -46.78 12.77 -58.68
C TYR A 634 -45.54 12.88 -57.80
N THR A 635 -45.32 11.88 -56.93
CA THR A 635 -44.23 11.87 -55.98
C THR A 635 -42.87 11.82 -56.68
N ASP A 636 -42.71 10.99 -57.71
CA ASP A 636 -41.43 10.88 -58.43
C ASP A 636 -41.07 12.20 -59.13
N ASN A 637 -42.04 12.87 -59.77
CA ASN A 637 -41.83 14.15 -60.44
C ASN A 637 -41.44 15.27 -59.45
N VAL A 638 -42.08 15.30 -58.28
CA VAL A 638 -41.72 16.21 -57.18
C VAL A 638 -40.30 15.93 -56.70
N CYS A 639 -39.98 14.67 -56.44
CA CYS A 639 -38.67 14.26 -55.94
C CYS A 639 -37.56 14.58 -56.95
N GLN A 640 -37.80 14.36 -58.24
CA GLN A 640 -36.86 14.74 -59.30
C GLN A 640 -36.67 16.25 -59.39
N THR A 641 -37.74 17.04 -59.24
CA THR A 641 -37.67 18.51 -59.29
C THR A 641 -36.89 19.05 -58.09
N LEU A 642 -37.21 18.57 -56.88
CA LEU A 642 -36.48 18.91 -55.66
C LEU A 642 -35.00 18.50 -55.77
N LYS A 643 -34.72 17.27 -56.21
CA LYS A 643 -33.36 16.77 -56.42
C LYS A 643 -32.54 17.69 -57.35
N ARG A 644 -33.09 18.05 -58.51
CA ARG A 644 -32.43 18.94 -59.47
C ARG A 644 -32.07 20.29 -58.86
N GLU A 645 -32.95 20.88 -58.07
CA GLU A 645 -32.66 22.19 -57.45
C GLU A 645 -31.59 22.08 -56.35
N LEU A 646 -31.59 21.00 -55.56
CA LEU A 646 -30.56 20.76 -54.55
C LEU A 646 -29.18 20.46 -55.17
N GLU A 647 -29.14 19.92 -56.39
CA GLU A 647 -27.92 19.64 -57.15
C GLU A 647 -27.41 20.81 -57.99
N LYS A 648 -28.26 21.79 -58.29
CA LYS A 648 -27.95 22.93 -59.15
C LYS A 648 -26.80 23.77 -58.61
N GLU A 649 -25.95 24.27 -59.51
CA GLU A 649 -24.71 25.00 -59.19
C GLU A 649 -23.78 24.15 -58.29
N GLN A 650 -23.56 24.56 -57.04
CA GLN A 650 -22.89 23.70 -56.05
C GLN A 650 -23.93 22.78 -55.40
N SER A 651 -23.83 21.47 -55.66
CA SER A 651 -24.70 20.47 -55.03
C SER A 651 -24.55 20.46 -53.50
N LEU A 652 -25.65 20.24 -52.78
CA LEU A 652 -25.61 20.06 -51.32
C LEU A 652 -24.71 18.89 -50.89
N ASN A 653 -24.47 17.90 -51.75
CA ASN A 653 -23.47 16.84 -51.51
C ASN A 653 -22.06 17.43 -51.31
N THR A 654 -21.63 18.29 -52.24
CA THR A 654 -20.31 18.93 -52.21
C THR A 654 -20.21 19.97 -51.09
N PHE A 655 -21.33 20.65 -50.80
CA PHE A 655 -21.39 21.59 -49.68
C PHE A 655 -21.28 20.87 -48.33
N LEU A 656 -21.96 19.73 -48.14
CA LEU A 656 -21.85 18.90 -46.93
C LEU A 656 -20.41 18.46 -46.69
N GLU A 657 -19.75 17.92 -47.72
CA GLU A 657 -18.34 17.54 -47.67
C GLU A 657 -17.46 18.72 -47.24
N THR A 658 -17.65 19.89 -47.86
CA THR A 658 -16.87 21.10 -47.55
C THR A 658 -17.05 21.55 -46.09
N GLN A 659 -18.29 21.57 -45.59
CA GLN A 659 -18.56 21.97 -44.20
C GLN A 659 -18.06 20.91 -43.20
N ALA A 660 -18.21 19.62 -43.51
CA ALA A 660 -17.70 18.52 -42.69
C ALA A 660 -16.18 18.65 -42.49
N VAL A 661 -15.41 18.79 -43.58
CA VAL A 661 -13.95 18.98 -43.52
C VAL A 661 -13.58 20.22 -42.70
N LYS A 662 -14.25 21.35 -42.95
CA LYS A 662 -13.98 22.62 -42.26
C LYS A 662 -14.24 22.54 -40.75
N HIS A 663 -15.36 21.96 -40.33
CA HIS A 663 -15.74 21.90 -38.93
C HIS A 663 -15.00 20.78 -38.17
N TRP A 664 -14.65 19.68 -38.85
CA TRP A 664 -13.77 18.64 -38.30
C TRP A 664 -12.39 19.19 -37.96
N LYS A 665 -11.79 19.98 -38.87
CA LYS A 665 -10.52 20.66 -38.58
C LYS A 665 -10.57 21.48 -37.29
N LYS A 666 -11.67 22.21 -37.07
CA LYS A 666 -11.87 22.99 -35.83
C LYS A 666 -12.01 22.10 -34.59
N LEU A 667 -12.68 20.95 -34.70
CA LEU A 667 -12.76 19.96 -33.63
C LEU A 667 -11.36 19.46 -33.27
N VAL A 668 -10.56 19.05 -34.25
CA VAL A 668 -9.19 18.56 -34.04
C VAL A 668 -8.32 19.61 -33.36
N VAL A 669 -8.38 20.87 -33.78
CA VAL A 669 -7.68 21.98 -33.11
C VAL A 669 -8.08 22.09 -31.63
N LYS A 670 -9.39 22.01 -31.32
CA LYS A 670 -9.84 22.05 -29.92
C LYS A 670 -9.35 20.84 -29.11
N ILE A 671 -9.21 19.66 -29.71
CA ILE A 671 -8.66 18.48 -29.03
C ILE A 671 -7.15 18.67 -28.77
N LEU A 672 -6.43 19.29 -29.71
CA LEU A 672 -5.01 19.62 -29.52
C LEU A 672 -4.78 20.58 -28.34
N ASN A 673 -5.76 21.43 -28.00
CA ASN A 673 -5.70 22.26 -26.79
C ASN A 673 -5.63 21.43 -25.49
N PHE A 674 -6.14 20.19 -25.46
CA PHE A 674 -5.97 19.28 -24.32
C PHE A 674 -4.50 18.98 -24.02
N PHE A 675 -3.62 19.21 -24.99
CA PHE A 675 -2.18 19.04 -24.89
C PHE A 675 -1.43 20.37 -24.70
N GLY A 676 -2.13 21.51 -24.75
CA GLY A 676 -1.52 22.84 -24.65
C GLY A 676 -0.96 23.41 -25.95
N GLU A 677 -1.27 22.80 -27.10
CA GLU A 677 -1.07 23.42 -28.40
C GLU A 677 -2.12 24.54 -28.57
N ILE A 678 -1.73 25.70 -29.10
CA ILE A 678 -2.62 26.86 -29.37
C ILE A 678 -2.79 27.05 -30.86
#